data_AF-A0A4V0X3R4-F1
#
_entry.id   AF-A0A4V0X3R4-F1
#
_cell.length_a   1.000
_cell.length_b   1.000
_cell.length_c   1.000
_cell.angle_alpha   90.00
_cell.angle_beta   90.00
_cell.angle_gamma   90.00
#
_symmetry.space_group_name_H-M   'P 1'
#
loop_
_entity.id
_entity.type
_entity.pdbx_description
1 polymer ?
#
loop_
_entity_poly.entity_id
_entity_poly.type
_entity_poly.pdbx_seq_one_letter_code
_entity_poly.pdbx_strand_id
1 'polypeptide(L)'
;MYPVPSVIGTRPVNRGVYPLLFGLYIFLTLNSSVHAQNPAITIKVDANANKKAISPFIYGLAFPTNAQTTDLNCPLNRSGGNTTTRYNWKLNADNKGQDWFFESLAYPSAIAGEGADTFIGNNKQLGAASMITIPLIEWVARLGANRGKLSSFSIAKYGAQQNSDSQWFPDAGNGVKTNGSFVTGNNPKDANTASNSTFQQNWVKHIVQKWGVANSGGVRYYMMDNESSIWFSTHRDVRPIGLKMDEMRDKIIDYAGKIKAVDSTALIVGPEEWGWSGYLLSGFDQQYGNLHGWANLPDKTAHGNQDYMPYLLSELHKNEVSSGQRLLDVFSLHFYPQGGEFSNDTSNTMKLRRNRSTRSLWDANYVDETWIGTQVQLIPRMKQWVASSYPGLQTAITEYNWGAEGSINGATAQADILGIFGREGLDMATRWMTPDASTPTYKAMKMFRNYDGFKSGFGDTSVQAIVPNPDNVSAFAAIRTVDGALTVMVISKYLSGNTKTTLSLANFAHNGSAQVYQLTAANTILHLSDIAVVGSSLAVTVPPQSITLYVFPPAGVSNTFTSSAIASPSSISTGTQTTLSVKVKCTAGALTNGIVDVEIYDPNGVLVAQEFYAGQNFAVGKSITYKPVWTASGASGKYTVAVGVFGANWTPNYHWRTSVTTITVTSSDTSQYNFEGGAQGWVSSGGMISGVATSSVQVFAGAKSLAVNFNGSGADAQQVLVSAPATPAGKTVTFHLWFPSGSAISAIQPYALEGAGGGWAWTGNWQSTANLTPNAWNTITVTLPANAVTPLDQIGVQFFTSGAWTGTCYVDTVGW
;
A
#
# COMPACT_ATOMS: atom_id res chain seq x y z
N MET A 1 -3.11 26.92 17.18
CA MET A 1 -3.92 28.11 17.51
C MET A 1 -5.31 27.90 16.93
N TYR A 2 -6.32 27.59 17.75
CA TYR A 2 -7.71 27.42 17.29
C TYR A 2 -8.50 28.73 17.47
N PRO A 3 -9.50 29.02 16.61
CA PRO A 3 -10.13 30.32 16.53
C PRO A 3 -11.30 30.48 17.52
N VAL A 4 -11.49 31.71 17.97
CA VAL A 4 -12.61 32.21 18.78
C VAL A 4 -13.85 32.37 17.89
N PRO A 5 -15.07 31.97 18.31
CA PRO A 5 -16.27 32.11 17.51
C PRO A 5 -16.99 33.46 17.76
N SER A 6 -17.50 34.10 16.71
CA SER A 6 -18.39 35.27 16.85
C SER A 6 -19.69 35.13 16.03
N VAL A 7 -20.76 34.85 16.77
CA VAL A 7 -22.12 35.44 16.76
C VAL A 7 -22.81 35.72 15.41
N ILE A 8 -23.92 35.00 15.20
CA ILE A 8 -24.94 35.17 14.16
C ILE A 8 -25.87 36.34 14.51
N GLY A 9 -26.06 37.29 13.59
CA GLY A 9 -27.11 38.30 13.62
C GLY A 9 -28.20 38.00 12.59
N THR A 10 -29.44 37.87 13.05
CA THR A 10 -30.66 37.63 12.26
C THR A 10 -31.37 38.94 11.90
N ARG A 11 -31.88 39.06 10.66
CA ARG A 11 -32.99 39.96 10.26
C ARG A 11 -33.76 39.41 9.04
N PRO A 12 -35.03 39.81 8.82
CA PRO A 12 -36.09 38.90 8.38
C PRO A 12 -36.41 38.96 6.88
N VAL A 13 -36.98 37.85 6.36
CA VAL A 13 -37.52 37.74 5.00
C VAL A 13 -39.03 38.00 5.01
N ASN A 14 -39.46 38.99 4.23
CA ASN A 14 -40.88 39.29 3.98
C ASN A 14 -41.52 38.24 3.07
N ARG A 15 -42.75 37.85 3.43
CA ARG A 15 -43.65 37.00 2.64
C ARG A 15 -44.23 37.80 1.47
N GLY A 16 -44.24 37.19 0.29
CA GLY A 16 -45.07 37.58 -0.85
C GLY A 16 -45.56 36.31 -1.55
N VAL A 17 -46.86 36.05 -1.44
CA VAL A 17 -47.59 34.99 -2.15
C VAL A 17 -48.38 35.67 -3.26
N TYR A 18 -48.31 35.20 -4.51
CA TYR A 18 -49.46 35.12 -5.44
C TYR A 18 -49.16 34.14 -6.59
N PRO A 19 -50.18 33.47 -7.16
CA PRO A 19 -50.07 32.20 -7.90
C PRO A 19 -49.99 32.43 -9.42
N LEU A 20 -49.40 31.49 -10.16
CA LEU A 20 -49.55 31.44 -11.62
C LEU A 20 -49.59 30.01 -12.16
N LEU A 21 -50.75 29.75 -12.76
CA LEU A 21 -51.24 28.70 -13.64
C LEU A 21 -50.23 27.86 -14.45
N PHE A 22 -50.58 26.58 -14.53
CA PHE A 22 -50.08 25.54 -15.43
C PHE A 22 -50.13 25.94 -16.91
N GLY A 23 -49.04 25.68 -17.62
CA GLY A 23 -48.95 25.69 -19.08
C GLY A 23 -47.78 24.81 -19.53
N LEU A 24 -48.06 23.53 -19.76
CA LEU A 24 -47.10 22.53 -20.24
C LEU A 24 -46.82 22.76 -21.73
N TYR A 25 -45.64 23.29 -22.06
CA TYR A 25 -45.08 23.25 -23.41
C TYR A 25 -43.78 22.45 -23.40
N ILE A 26 -43.81 21.27 -24.00
CA ILE A 26 -42.65 20.43 -24.26
C ILE A 26 -41.87 21.06 -25.41
N PHE A 27 -40.78 21.78 -25.08
CA PHE A 27 -39.70 22.04 -26.01
C PHE A 27 -38.58 21.03 -25.73
N LEU A 28 -38.42 20.05 -26.63
CA LEU A 28 -37.17 19.28 -26.72
C LEU A 28 -36.05 20.24 -27.14
N THR A 29 -35.40 20.86 -26.15
CA THR A 29 -34.07 21.44 -26.34
C THR A 29 -33.06 20.34 -26.07
N LEU A 30 -32.40 19.87 -27.12
CA LEU A 30 -31.13 19.14 -27.02
C LEU A 30 -30.11 20.10 -26.40
N ASN A 31 -30.10 20.21 -25.07
CA ASN A 31 -29.03 20.85 -24.32
C ASN A 31 -27.80 19.94 -24.43
N SER A 32 -27.09 20.04 -25.55
CA SER A 32 -25.68 19.71 -25.58
C SER A 32 -25.01 20.66 -24.60
N SER A 33 -24.74 20.15 -23.40
CA SER A 33 -23.97 20.87 -22.39
C SER A 33 -22.57 21.03 -22.94
N VAL A 34 -22.32 22.13 -23.68
CA VAL A 34 -20.98 22.52 -24.10
C VAL A 34 -20.23 22.88 -22.82
N HIS A 35 -19.53 21.90 -22.24
CA HIS A 35 -18.62 22.19 -21.14
C HIS A 35 -17.62 23.25 -21.62
N ALA A 36 -17.58 24.40 -20.94
CA ALA A 36 -16.67 25.49 -21.26
C ALA A 36 -15.23 24.95 -21.36
N GLN A 37 -14.55 25.22 -22.47
CA GLN A 37 -13.16 24.83 -22.70
C GLN A 37 -12.23 25.89 -22.12
N ASN A 38 -11.24 25.47 -21.33
CA ASN A 38 -10.20 26.37 -20.81
C ASN A 38 -9.23 26.78 -21.93
N PRO A 39 -8.47 27.89 -21.77
CA PRO A 39 -7.45 28.29 -22.72
C PRO A 39 -6.46 27.15 -23.01
N ALA A 40 -6.09 27.00 -24.28
CA ALA A 40 -5.08 26.03 -24.66
C ALA A 40 -3.71 26.42 -24.08
N ILE A 41 -2.94 25.42 -23.64
CA ILE A 41 -1.61 25.64 -23.06
C ILE A 41 -0.56 24.75 -23.73
N THR A 42 0.70 25.18 -23.62
CA THR A 42 1.87 24.39 -23.99
C THR A 42 2.75 24.22 -22.76
N ILE A 43 3.10 22.97 -22.46
CA ILE A 43 4.08 22.59 -21.44
C ILE A 43 5.36 22.23 -22.19
N LYS A 44 6.47 22.88 -21.86
CA LYS A 44 7.77 22.63 -22.47
C LYS A 44 8.60 21.75 -21.54
N VAL A 45 8.99 20.57 -22.00
CA VAL A 45 9.83 19.63 -21.25
C VAL A 45 11.16 19.46 -21.98
N ASP A 46 12.26 19.67 -21.28
CA ASP A 46 13.61 19.44 -21.81
C ASP A 46 14.34 18.45 -20.91
N ALA A 47 14.58 17.24 -21.42
CA ALA A 47 15.19 16.15 -20.68
C ALA A 47 16.68 16.34 -20.38
N ASN A 48 17.33 17.37 -20.93
CA ASN A 48 18.73 17.69 -20.68
C ASN A 48 18.91 18.98 -19.86
N ALA A 49 17.89 19.81 -19.71
CA ALA A 49 17.96 21.04 -18.92
C ALA A 49 17.66 20.82 -17.43
N ASN A 50 18.38 21.56 -16.57
CA ASN A 50 18.19 21.62 -15.11
C ASN A 50 18.13 20.26 -14.41
N LYS A 51 18.97 19.30 -14.84
CA LYS A 51 19.01 17.96 -14.24
C LYS A 51 19.37 18.01 -12.75
N LYS A 52 18.54 17.41 -11.90
CA LYS A 52 18.77 17.29 -10.45
C LYS A 52 18.28 15.94 -9.94
N ALA A 53 19.01 15.32 -9.02
CA ALA A 53 18.52 14.12 -8.36
C ALA A 53 17.29 14.44 -7.49
N ILE A 54 16.29 13.57 -7.54
CA ILE A 54 15.12 13.61 -6.65
C ILE A 54 15.40 12.63 -5.53
N SER A 55 15.55 13.14 -4.30
CA SER A 55 15.69 12.26 -3.15
C SER A 55 14.40 11.44 -2.96
N PRO A 56 14.48 10.10 -2.81
CA PRO A 56 13.28 9.32 -2.51
C PRO A 56 12.65 9.73 -1.17
N PHE A 57 13.42 10.32 -0.25
CA PHE A 57 12.93 10.69 1.07
C PHE A 57 11.98 11.90 1.10
N ILE A 58 11.74 12.57 -0.03
CA ILE A 58 10.66 13.58 -0.13
C ILE A 58 9.25 12.96 -0.10
N TYR A 59 9.15 11.64 -0.30
CA TYR A 59 7.90 10.89 -0.30
C TYR A 59 7.59 10.27 1.07
N GLY A 60 8.19 10.78 2.14
CA GLY A 60 8.02 10.26 3.49
C GLY A 60 6.67 10.59 4.13
N LEU A 61 6.36 9.86 5.19
CA LEU A 61 5.11 9.91 5.91
C LEU A 61 5.33 9.89 7.42
N ALA A 62 4.44 10.51 8.18
CA ALA A 62 4.32 10.26 9.62
C ALA A 62 3.25 9.17 9.88
N PHE A 63 3.63 8.15 10.66
CA PHE A 63 2.76 7.08 11.14
C PHE A 63 1.87 6.35 10.10
N PRO A 64 2.34 5.99 8.89
CA PRO A 64 1.61 5.06 8.03
C PRO A 64 1.50 3.68 8.70
N THR A 65 0.39 3.00 8.43
CA THR A 65 0.29 1.55 8.70
C THR A 65 1.24 0.75 7.81
N ASN A 66 1.50 -0.53 8.14
CA ASN A 66 2.30 -1.42 7.30
C ASN A 66 1.71 -1.58 5.88
N ALA A 67 0.38 -1.62 5.77
CA ALA A 67 -0.32 -1.68 4.48
C ALA A 67 -0.10 -0.42 3.66
N GLN A 68 -0.26 0.77 4.27
CA GLN A 68 -0.01 2.05 3.60
C GLN A 68 1.47 2.21 3.21
N THR A 69 2.40 1.79 4.06
CA THR A 69 3.85 1.83 3.78
C THR A 69 4.19 1.01 2.53
N THR A 70 3.62 -0.20 2.44
CA THR A 70 3.81 -1.10 1.30
C THR A 70 3.19 -0.54 0.03
N ASP A 71 1.93 -0.11 0.10
CA ASP A 71 1.15 0.32 -1.05
C ASP A 71 1.58 1.69 -1.59
N LEU A 72 2.02 2.61 -0.73
CA LEU A 72 2.62 3.88 -1.17
C LEU A 72 4.10 3.76 -1.51
N ASN A 73 4.72 2.58 -1.37
CA ASN A 73 6.16 2.40 -1.57
C ASN A 73 6.97 3.48 -0.82
N CYS A 74 6.60 3.66 0.45
CA CYS A 74 7.05 4.75 1.31
C CYS A 74 8.48 4.48 1.79
N PRO A 75 9.46 5.36 1.48
CA PRO A 75 10.86 5.11 1.81
C PRO A 75 11.29 5.68 3.18
N LEU A 76 10.45 6.50 3.82
CA LEU A 76 10.78 7.21 5.05
C LEU A 76 9.56 7.35 5.95
N ASN A 77 9.69 6.93 7.20
CA ASN A 77 8.64 6.99 8.20
C ASN A 77 9.11 7.75 9.45
N ARG A 78 8.36 8.78 9.85
CA ARG A 78 8.63 9.63 11.01
C ARG A 78 7.77 9.25 12.22
N SER A 79 8.45 8.99 13.34
CA SER A 79 7.86 8.96 14.69
C SER A 79 8.22 10.28 15.39
N GLY A 80 7.32 11.26 15.30
CA GLY A 80 7.50 12.63 15.81
C GLY A 80 6.18 13.29 16.20
N GLY A 81 6.19 14.61 16.36
CA GLY A 81 5.03 15.40 16.82
C GLY A 81 5.00 15.60 18.34
N ASN A 82 4.03 16.40 18.81
CA ASN A 82 3.95 16.91 20.18
C ASN A 82 4.19 15.88 21.29
N THR A 83 3.56 14.69 21.22
CA THR A 83 3.67 13.71 22.32
C THR A 83 5.06 13.09 22.42
N THR A 84 5.83 13.08 21.32
CA THR A 84 7.17 12.50 21.29
C THR A 84 8.17 13.32 22.09
N THR A 85 7.99 14.64 22.21
CA THR A 85 8.71 15.51 23.17
C THR A 85 8.57 15.01 24.61
N ARG A 86 7.51 14.29 24.94
CA ARG A 86 7.20 13.87 26.31
C ARG A 86 7.34 12.37 26.53
N TYR A 87 7.87 11.66 25.53
CA TYR A 87 8.01 10.20 25.57
C TYR A 87 9.10 9.77 26.56
N ASN A 88 8.72 8.87 27.47
CA ASN A 88 9.60 8.16 28.38
C ASN A 88 9.82 6.75 27.86
N TRP A 89 10.97 6.52 27.24
CA TRP A 89 11.31 5.21 26.66
C TRP A 89 11.34 4.09 27.71
N LYS A 90 11.74 4.35 28.95
CA LYS A 90 11.80 3.30 29.99
C LYS A 90 10.42 2.81 30.40
N LEU A 91 9.44 3.70 30.43
CA LEU A 91 8.07 3.38 30.83
C LEU A 91 7.17 3.04 29.65
N ASN A 92 7.62 3.32 28.42
CA ASN A 92 6.79 3.30 27.21
C ASN A 92 5.49 4.07 27.48
N ALA A 93 5.63 5.37 27.71
CA ALA A 93 4.56 6.29 28.07
C ALA A 93 4.90 7.69 27.59
N ASP A 94 3.91 8.54 27.34
CA ASP A 94 4.12 9.95 27.01
C ASP A 94 3.12 10.86 27.74
N ASN A 95 3.39 12.17 27.74
CA ASN A 95 2.46 13.18 28.19
C ASN A 95 1.84 13.85 26.96
N LYS A 96 0.53 14.03 26.96
CA LYS A 96 -0.21 14.55 25.81
C LYS A 96 -0.11 16.07 25.66
N GLY A 97 0.50 16.76 26.62
CA GLY A 97 0.61 18.22 26.60
C GLY A 97 -0.77 18.88 26.48
N GLN A 98 -0.80 20.01 25.78
CA GLN A 98 -2.04 20.74 25.54
C GLN A 98 -3.06 19.96 24.70
N ASP A 99 -2.62 19.00 23.88
CA ASP A 99 -3.49 18.26 22.96
C ASP A 99 -4.54 17.43 23.71
N TRP A 100 -4.20 16.93 24.91
CA TRP A 100 -5.13 16.18 25.77
C TRP A 100 -4.82 16.36 27.26
N PHE A 101 -5.30 17.46 27.83
CA PHE A 101 -5.35 17.75 29.28
C PHE A 101 -4.05 17.49 30.08
N PHE A 102 -2.89 17.57 29.42
CA PHE A 102 -1.56 17.34 30.01
C PHE A 102 -1.48 15.99 30.75
N GLU A 103 -2.19 14.99 30.23
CA GLU A 103 -2.22 13.65 30.82
C GLU A 103 -0.97 12.85 30.46
N SER A 104 -0.38 12.17 31.44
CA SER A 104 0.62 11.14 31.20
C SER A 104 -0.04 9.77 31.11
N LEU A 105 0.10 9.15 29.95
CA LEU A 105 -0.59 7.93 29.56
C LEU A 105 0.40 6.84 29.18
N ALA A 106 0.10 5.62 29.63
CA ALA A 106 0.85 4.43 29.29
C ALA A 106 0.49 3.97 27.87
N TYR A 107 1.50 3.54 27.10
CA TYR A 107 1.25 2.63 25.99
C TYR A 107 0.90 1.22 26.53
N PRO A 108 0.26 0.35 25.72
CA PRO A 108 -0.17 -0.98 26.17
C PRO A 108 0.96 -1.82 26.76
N SER A 109 2.14 -1.80 26.12
CA SER A 109 3.32 -2.54 26.61
C SER A 109 4.08 -1.75 27.67
N ALA A 110 4.51 -2.44 28.73
CA ALA A 110 5.41 -1.91 29.75
C ALA A 110 6.90 -2.11 29.45
N ILE A 111 7.24 -2.75 28.32
CA ILE A 111 8.63 -3.00 27.94
C ILE A 111 9.28 -1.69 27.49
N ALA A 112 10.48 -1.41 28.01
CA ALA A 112 11.23 -0.23 27.67
C ALA A 112 11.53 -0.16 26.17
N GLY A 113 11.25 0.99 25.55
CA GLY A 113 11.48 1.26 24.13
C GLY A 113 10.54 0.53 23.17
N GLU A 114 9.57 -0.23 23.66
CA GLU A 114 8.80 -1.17 22.82
C GLU A 114 8.07 -0.48 21.67
N GLY A 115 7.40 0.65 21.90
CA GLY A 115 6.68 1.35 20.82
C GLY A 115 7.62 1.79 19.70
N ALA A 116 8.80 2.30 20.06
CA ALA A 116 9.83 2.69 19.09
C ALA A 116 10.46 1.46 18.42
N ASP A 117 10.71 0.39 19.15
CA ASP A 117 11.26 -0.85 18.59
C ASP A 117 10.30 -1.49 17.59
N THR A 118 9.00 -1.53 17.90
CA THR A 118 7.97 -2.02 16.98
C THR A 118 7.90 -1.15 15.73
N PHE A 119 7.97 0.18 15.87
CA PHE A 119 8.05 1.11 14.75
C PHE A 119 9.29 0.85 13.88
N ILE A 120 10.47 0.71 14.48
CA ILE A 120 11.74 0.44 13.77
C ILE A 120 11.69 -0.92 13.06
N GLY A 121 11.22 -1.96 13.75
CA GLY A 121 11.11 -3.31 13.22
C GLY A 121 10.20 -3.39 12.00
N ASN A 122 9.02 -2.76 12.07
CA ASN A 122 8.08 -2.69 10.95
C ASN A 122 8.69 -1.99 9.73
N ASN A 123 9.32 -0.83 9.93
CA ASN A 123 9.94 -0.09 8.83
C ASN A 123 11.08 -0.88 8.18
N LYS A 124 11.92 -1.54 9.00
CA LYS A 124 13.02 -2.39 8.50
C LYS A 124 12.51 -3.56 7.65
N GLN A 125 11.42 -4.22 8.05
CA GLN A 125 10.80 -5.29 7.27
C GLN A 125 10.24 -4.80 5.92
N LEU A 126 9.79 -3.55 5.86
CA LEU A 126 9.16 -2.97 4.68
C LEU A 126 10.11 -2.15 3.80
N GLY A 127 11.39 -2.05 4.17
CA GLY A 127 12.41 -1.29 3.43
C GLY A 127 12.30 0.24 3.58
N ALA A 128 11.62 0.72 4.64
CA ALA A 128 11.51 2.14 4.95
C ALA A 128 12.57 2.56 5.99
N ALA A 129 13.11 3.77 5.86
CA ALA A 129 13.97 4.37 6.88
C ALA A 129 13.13 4.93 8.05
N SER A 130 13.60 4.72 9.28
CA SER A 130 12.97 5.27 10.49
C SER A 130 13.59 6.60 10.88
N MET A 131 12.75 7.59 11.21
CA MET A 131 13.13 8.79 11.97
C MET A 131 12.54 8.71 13.37
N ILE A 132 13.39 8.86 14.39
CA ILE A 132 13.00 8.75 15.81
C ILE A 132 13.26 10.08 16.50
N THR A 133 12.22 10.69 17.08
CA THR A 133 12.39 11.89 17.90
C THR A 133 13.02 11.54 19.24
N ILE A 134 14.05 12.28 19.60
CA ILE A 134 14.71 12.23 20.91
C ILE A 134 14.25 13.44 21.75
N PRO A 135 13.65 13.24 22.93
CA PRO A 135 13.23 14.35 23.78
C PRO A 135 14.41 15.16 24.33
N LEU A 136 14.45 16.46 24.03
CA LEU A 136 15.37 17.46 24.59
C LEU A 136 14.76 18.24 25.77
N ILE A 137 13.44 18.16 25.96
CA ILE A 137 12.77 18.78 27.10
C ILE A 137 13.16 18.10 28.42
N GLU A 138 13.17 18.86 29.51
CA GLU A 138 13.66 18.42 30.81
C GLU A 138 12.74 17.43 31.53
N TRP A 139 11.51 17.23 31.04
CA TRP A 139 10.47 16.46 31.71
C TRP A 139 9.71 15.56 30.74
N VAL A 140 9.88 14.25 30.92
CA VAL A 140 9.11 13.22 30.20
C VAL A 140 8.08 12.59 31.13
N ALA A 141 7.09 11.90 30.57
CA ALA A 141 6.02 11.30 31.35
C ALA A 141 6.51 10.38 32.47
N ARG A 142 5.78 10.38 33.59
CA ARG A 142 5.78 9.27 34.55
C ARG A 142 4.36 8.74 34.68
N LEU A 143 4.23 7.59 35.33
CA LEU A 143 2.95 6.96 35.58
C LEU A 143 2.71 6.79 37.08
N GLY A 144 1.43 6.62 37.45
CA GLY A 144 1.02 6.26 38.79
C GLY A 144 1.22 4.77 39.08
N ALA A 145 0.74 4.32 40.24
CA ALA A 145 0.72 2.90 40.58
C ALA A 145 0.01 2.09 39.48
N ASN A 146 0.51 0.88 39.21
CA ASN A 146 -0.03 -0.01 38.16
C ASN A 146 -0.13 0.64 36.78
N ARG A 147 0.81 1.53 36.44
CA ARG A 147 0.81 2.29 35.17
C ARG A 147 -0.43 3.19 35.00
N GLY A 148 -1.05 3.59 36.11
CA GLY A 148 -2.21 4.49 36.12
C GLY A 148 -1.88 5.87 35.55
N LYS A 149 -2.90 6.49 34.95
CA LYS A 149 -2.81 7.84 34.37
C LYS A 149 -2.46 8.88 35.44
N LEU A 150 -1.79 9.96 35.03
CA LEU A 150 -1.55 11.15 35.86
C LEU A 150 -1.87 12.41 35.06
N SER A 151 -2.19 13.52 35.74
CA SER A 151 -2.42 14.83 35.11
C SER A 151 -1.55 15.90 35.75
N SER A 152 -0.98 16.77 34.92
CA SER A 152 -0.17 17.90 35.39
C SER A 152 -1.01 19.03 36.03
N PHE A 153 -2.31 19.09 35.76
CA PHE A 153 -3.23 20.12 36.27
C PHE A 153 -4.47 19.52 36.94
N SER A 154 -4.24 18.63 37.92
CA SER A 154 -5.30 18.08 38.79
C SER A 154 -6.24 19.17 39.32
N ILE A 155 -7.54 19.02 39.10
CA ILE A 155 -8.58 19.95 39.57
C ILE A 155 -8.65 19.94 41.10
N ALA A 156 -8.55 18.76 41.71
CA ALA A 156 -8.51 18.62 43.16
C ALA A 156 -7.33 19.38 43.79
N LYS A 157 -6.21 19.51 43.07
CA LYS A 157 -5.01 20.21 43.55
C LYS A 157 -4.99 21.70 43.23
N TYR A 158 -5.39 22.09 42.02
CA TYR A 158 -5.23 23.46 41.50
C TYR A 158 -6.53 24.26 41.41
N GLY A 159 -7.65 23.65 41.81
CA GLY A 159 -8.97 24.27 41.82
C GLY A 159 -9.72 24.15 40.49
N ALA A 160 -10.89 24.78 40.45
CA ALA A 160 -11.81 24.73 39.31
C ALA A 160 -11.19 25.32 38.03
N GLN A 161 -11.38 24.61 36.93
CA GLN A 161 -10.84 24.92 35.61
C GLN A 161 -11.96 24.95 34.57
N GLN A 162 -11.70 25.55 33.41
CA GLN A 162 -12.71 25.71 32.36
C GLN A 162 -13.12 24.39 31.71
N ASN A 163 -12.21 23.41 31.68
CA ASN A 163 -12.47 22.13 31.07
C ASN A 163 -11.63 21.01 31.71
N SER A 164 -12.06 19.77 31.50
CA SER A 164 -11.39 18.54 31.96
C SER A 164 -11.65 17.39 30.99
N ASP A 165 -10.85 16.31 31.07
CA ASP A 165 -11.25 15.02 30.49
C ASP A 165 -12.39 14.41 31.34
N SER A 166 -13.60 14.94 31.17
CA SER A 166 -14.77 14.52 31.96
C SER A 166 -15.16 13.07 31.74
N GLN A 167 -14.71 12.43 30.66
CA GLN A 167 -15.13 11.08 30.28
C GLN A 167 -14.17 10.02 30.81
N TRP A 168 -12.85 10.23 30.71
CA TRP A 168 -11.85 9.21 30.99
C TRP A 168 -10.85 9.57 32.09
N PHE A 169 -10.79 10.82 32.53
CA PHE A 169 -10.00 11.26 33.69
C PHE A 169 -10.53 12.60 34.27
N PRO A 170 -11.67 12.62 34.99
CA PRO A 170 -12.35 13.87 35.34
C PRO A 170 -11.53 14.87 36.18
N ASP A 171 -10.53 14.41 36.92
CA ASP A 171 -9.62 15.28 37.68
C ASP A 171 -8.56 15.97 36.79
N ALA A 172 -8.36 15.51 35.55
CA ALA A 172 -7.40 16.10 34.61
C ALA A 172 -7.96 17.39 34.00
N GLY A 173 -7.59 18.54 34.58
CA GLY A 173 -7.98 19.85 34.08
C GLY A 173 -7.11 20.33 32.91
N ASN A 174 -7.63 21.29 32.14
CA ASN A 174 -6.93 21.87 30.97
C ASN A 174 -5.85 22.92 31.32
N GLY A 175 -5.57 23.15 32.61
CA GLY A 175 -4.64 24.15 33.10
C GLY A 175 -5.10 25.59 32.92
N VAL A 176 -6.41 25.84 32.76
CA VAL A 176 -7.01 27.19 32.60
C VAL A 176 -8.09 27.39 33.66
N LYS A 177 -7.93 28.41 34.51
CA LYS A 177 -8.90 28.76 35.56
C LYS A 177 -10.21 29.26 34.96
N THR A 178 -11.30 29.19 35.71
CA THR A 178 -12.65 29.63 35.26
C THR A 178 -12.70 31.06 34.73
N ASN A 179 -11.82 31.96 35.22
CA ASN A 179 -11.68 33.34 34.75
C ASN A 179 -10.85 33.51 33.45
N GLY A 180 -10.40 32.42 32.83
CA GLY A 180 -9.61 32.42 31.60
C GLY A 180 -8.09 32.56 31.80
N SER A 181 -7.61 32.85 33.01
CA SER A 181 -6.17 32.89 33.29
C SER A 181 -5.57 31.48 33.42
N PHE A 182 -4.30 31.31 33.08
CA PHE A 182 -3.62 30.03 33.25
C PHE A 182 -3.43 29.66 34.72
N VAL A 183 -3.49 28.36 35.00
CA VAL A 183 -2.88 27.80 36.22
C VAL A 183 -1.37 27.96 36.08
N THR A 184 -0.72 28.53 37.10
CA THR A 184 0.72 28.77 37.16
C THR A 184 1.29 28.18 38.45
N GLY A 185 2.60 27.89 38.46
CA GLY A 185 3.26 27.28 39.63
C GLY A 185 2.87 25.83 39.90
N ASN A 186 2.33 25.12 38.91
CA ASN A 186 2.07 23.69 39.05
C ASN A 186 3.40 22.93 39.23
N ASN A 187 3.37 21.84 39.99
CA ASN A 187 4.53 21.00 40.19
C ASN A 187 4.71 20.08 38.97
N PRO A 188 5.81 20.19 38.20
CA PRO A 188 6.03 19.34 37.02
C PRO A 188 6.06 17.85 37.39
N LYS A 189 6.43 17.51 38.63
CA LYS A 189 6.44 16.14 39.15
C LYS A 189 5.06 15.53 39.28
N ASP A 190 3.95 16.25 39.10
CA ASP A 190 2.61 15.68 39.26
C ASP A 190 2.30 14.58 38.23
N ALA A 191 2.80 14.74 37.01
CA ALA A 191 2.67 13.74 35.96
C ALA A 191 3.99 13.42 35.25
N ASN A 192 5.10 14.07 35.61
CA ASN A 192 6.36 13.93 34.87
C ASN A 192 7.56 13.55 35.76
N THR A 193 8.61 13.04 35.13
CA THR A 193 9.92 12.80 35.73
C THR A 193 11.01 13.51 34.95
N ALA A 194 12.09 13.88 35.63
CA ALA A 194 13.22 14.56 34.99
C ALA A 194 13.85 13.67 33.91
N SER A 195 14.24 14.31 32.80
CA SER A 195 15.01 13.75 31.69
C SER A 195 16.19 14.65 31.36
N ASN A 196 17.22 14.07 30.76
CA ASN A 196 18.41 14.77 30.29
C ASN A 196 19.10 14.00 29.16
N SER A 197 20.17 14.53 28.59
CA SER A 197 20.91 13.91 27.49
C SER A 197 21.48 12.53 27.84
N THR A 198 21.89 12.29 29.09
CA THR A 198 22.36 10.96 29.54
C THR A 198 21.24 9.94 29.60
N PHE A 199 20.03 10.35 30.01
CA PHE A 199 18.84 9.50 29.97
C PHE A 199 18.51 9.07 28.53
N GLN A 200 18.60 10.00 27.57
CA GLN A 200 18.35 9.69 26.15
C GLN A 200 19.52 8.95 25.49
N GLN A 201 20.77 9.18 25.90
CA GLN A 201 21.91 8.40 25.43
C GLN A 201 21.72 6.91 25.71
N ASN A 202 21.18 6.57 26.88
CA ASN A 202 20.88 5.18 27.21
C ASN A 202 19.76 4.59 26.34
N TRP A 203 18.82 5.41 25.88
CA TRP A 203 17.83 4.97 24.89
C TRP A 203 18.48 4.66 23.55
N VAL A 204 19.36 5.54 23.07
CA VAL A 204 20.09 5.30 21.82
C VAL A 204 20.98 4.06 21.92
N LYS A 205 21.62 3.81 23.07
CA LYS A 205 22.33 2.55 23.33
C LYS A 205 21.42 1.34 23.22
N HIS A 206 20.22 1.40 23.80
CA HIS A 206 19.21 0.33 23.65
C HIS A 206 18.86 0.10 22.18
N ILE A 207 18.58 1.16 21.42
CA ILE A 207 18.25 1.07 19.99
C ILE A 207 19.41 0.43 19.21
N VAL A 208 20.64 0.90 19.42
CA VAL A 208 21.83 0.38 18.72
C VAL A 208 22.13 -1.07 19.10
N GLN A 209 21.98 -1.44 20.38
CA GLN A 209 22.15 -2.83 20.83
C GLN A 209 21.16 -3.78 20.15
N LYS A 210 19.93 -3.32 19.90
CA LYS A 210 18.88 -4.15 19.30
C LYS A 210 18.90 -4.16 17.77
N TRP A 211 19.19 -3.02 17.14
CA TRP A 211 19.01 -2.83 15.70
C TRP A 211 20.30 -2.62 14.92
N GLY A 212 21.43 -2.47 15.62
CA GLY A 212 22.72 -2.09 15.06
C GLY A 212 22.86 -0.57 14.90
N VAL A 213 24.06 -0.14 14.54
CA VAL A 213 24.36 1.25 14.17
C VAL A 213 23.79 1.59 12.79
N ALA A 214 23.61 2.88 12.49
CA ALA A 214 22.98 3.40 11.29
C ALA A 214 23.61 2.89 9.99
N ASN A 215 24.94 2.89 9.88
CA ASN A 215 25.64 2.38 8.70
C ASN A 215 25.57 0.85 8.52
N SER A 216 25.02 0.13 9.50
CA SER A 216 24.82 -1.32 9.50
C SER A 216 23.33 -1.69 9.48
N GLY A 217 22.48 -0.78 9.01
CA GLY A 217 21.04 -1.00 8.86
C GLY A 217 20.23 -0.79 10.14
N GLY A 218 20.77 -0.07 11.12
CA GLY A 218 20.06 0.45 12.29
C GLY A 218 19.24 1.71 11.99
N VAL A 219 18.84 2.43 13.04
CA VAL A 219 18.11 3.70 12.89
C VAL A 219 19.03 4.75 12.29
N ARG A 220 18.61 5.34 11.16
CA ARG A 220 19.42 6.33 10.45
C ARG A 220 19.23 7.75 10.96
N TYR A 221 18.03 8.14 11.36
CA TYR A 221 17.71 9.54 11.65
C TYR A 221 17.20 9.73 13.09
N TYR A 222 17.86 10.60 13.85
CA TYR A 222 17.41 11.04 15.16
C TYR A 222 17.02 12.53 15.11
N MET A 223 15.76 12.82 15.40
CA MET A 223 15.24 14.20 15.38
C MET A 223 15.39 14.84 16.76
N MET A 224 15.86 16.08 16.78
CA MET A 224 16.11 16.85 18.00
C MET A 224 14.80 17.46 18.50
N ASP A 225 14.01 16.63 19.19
CA ASP A 225 12.69 16.97 19.76
C ASP A 225 11.66 17.36 18.68
N ASN A 226 10.76 18.30 18.99
CA ASN A 226 9.67 18.79 18.13
C ASN A 226 9.26 20.21 18.56
N GLU A 227 9.29 21.16 17.62
CA GLU A 227 8.70 22.51 17.77
C GLU A 227 9.13 23.27 19.04
N SER A 228 10.44 23.30 19.28
CA SER A 228 11.02 23.77 20.55
C SER A 228 10.61 25.18 20.96
N SER A 229 10.44 26.08 19.99
CA SER A 229 10.08 27.46 20.29
C SER A 229 8.68 27.61 20.88
N ILE A 230 7.77 26.65 20.71
CA ILE A 230 6.40 26.72 21.26
C ILE A 230 6.13 25.76 22.42
N TRP A 231 7.17 25.18 23.03
CA TRP A 231 7.01 24.39 24.25
C TRP A 231 6.27 25.14 25.37
N PHE A 232 6.38 26.47 25.42
CA PHE A 232 5.65 27.32 26.37
C PHE A 232 4.13 27.30 26.22
N SER A 233 3.63 26.86 25.07
CA SER A 233 2.22 26.60 24.83
C SER A 233 1.94 25.10 24.97
N THR A 234 2.51 24.30 24.08
CA THR A 234 2.20 22.87 23.93
C THR A 234 2.53 22.06 25.18
N HIS A 235 3.61 22.41 25.88
CA HIS A 235 4.13 21.74 27.08
C HIS A 235 4.24 22.69 28.27
N ARG A 236 3.31 23.64 28.35
CA ARG A 236 3.23 24.66 29.41
C ARG A 236 3.30 24.09 30.83
N ASP A 237 2.83 22.85 31.02
CA ASP A 237 2.86 22.16 32.30
C ASP A 237 4.26 21.93 32.87
N VAL A 238 5.28 21.86 32.02
CA VAL A 238 6.68 21.61 32.42
C VAL A 238 7.67 22.65 31.91
N ARG A 239 7.33 23.35 30.81
CA ARG A 239 8.15 24.40 30.23
C ARG A 239 7.28 25.64 29.97
N PRO A 240 6.86 26.40 30.99
CA PRO A 240 5.95 27.55 30.81
C PRO A 240 6.61 28.81 30.22
N ILE A 241 7.94 28.85 30.13
CA ILE A 241 8.71 29.96 29.57
C ILE A 241 9.38 29.49 28.28
N GLY A 242 9.21 30.27 27.21
CA GLY A 242 9.79 29.99 25.91
C GLY A 242 11.31 29.91 25.97
N LEU A 243 11.89 28.97 25.21
CA LEU A 243 13.35 28.82 25.12
C LEU A 243 13.97 30.03 24.42
N LYS A 244 15.10 30.48 24.94
CA LYS A 244 16.01 31.36 24.20
C LYS A 244 16.80 30.58 23.14
N MET A 245 17.34 31.28 22.15
CA MET A 245 18.12 30.66 21.08
C MET A 245 19.39 29.95 21.57
N ASP A 246 20.06 30.52 22.58
CA ASP A 246 21.20 29.88 23.27
C ASP A 246 20.84 28.56 23.92
N GLU A 247 19.69 28.49 24.59
CA GLU A 247 19.26 27.28 25.29
C GLU A 247 19.03 26.13 24.30
N MET A 248 18.46 26.42 23.12
CA MET A 248 18.28 25.39 22.10
C MET A 248 19.60 24.99 21.44
N ARG A 249 20.51 25.93 21.18
CA ARG A 249 21.88 25.64 20.71
C ARG A 249 22.55 24.64 21.66
N ASP A 250 22.57 24.95 22.96
CA ASP A 250 23.26 24.15 23.97
C ASP A 250 22.63 22.75 24.10
N LYS A 251 21.29 22.65 24.02
CA LYS A 251 20.59 21.36 23.99
C LYS A 251 20.97 20.52 22.77
N ILE A 252 20.99 21.10 21.57
CA ILE A 252 21.38 20.34 20.37
C ILE A 252 22.82 19.85 20.50
N ILE A 253 23.77 20.71 20.91
CA ILE A 253 25.18 20.32 21.07
C ILE A 253 25.31 19.16 22.06
N ASP A 254 24.68 19.24 23.24
CA ASP A 254 24.76 18.18 24.24
C ASP A 254 24.13 16.87 23.74
N TYR A 255 22.87 16.91 23.31
CA TYR A 255 22.13 15.69 22.94
C TYR A 255 22.68 15.04 21.67
N ALA A 256 22.97 15.81 20.61
CA ALA A 256 23.58 15.29 19.40
C ALA A 256 24.97 14.70 19.69
N GLY A 257 25.77 15.35 20.54
CA GLY A 257 27.05 14.81 20.99
C GLY A 257 26.90 13.45 21.70
N LYS A 258 25.89 13.30 22.56
CA LYS A 258 25.61 12.00 23.21
C LYS A 258 25.19 10.92 22.22
N ILE A 259 24.41 11.27 21.19
CA ILE A 259 23.97 10.34 20.14
C ILE A 259 25.17 9.91 19.30
N LYS A 260 25.96 10.87 18.79
CA LYS A 260 27.15 10.60 17.97
C LYS A 260 28.23 9.81 18.73
N ALA A 261 28.29 9.92 20.06
CA ALA A 261 29.17 9.09 20.90
C ALA A 261 28.72 7.62 20.99
N VAL A 262 27.45 7.31 20.75
CA VAL A 262 26.93 5.93 20.68
C VAL A 262 26.97 5.40 19.25
N ASP A 263 26.59 6.25 18.29
CA ASP A 263 26.59 5.94 16.86
C ASP A 263 27.03 7.17 16.06
N SER A 264 28.31 7.21 15.69
CA SER A 264 28.88 8.31 14.91
C SER A 264 28.35 8.39 13.48
N THR A 265 27.63 7.36 13.02
CA THR A 265 27.11 7.25 11.65
C THR A 265 25.63 7.59 11.51
N ALA A 266 24.93 7.76 12.63
CA ALA A 266 23.56 8.26 12.65
C ALA A 266 23.50 9.73 12.20
N LEU A 267 22.40 10.12 11.57
CA LEU A 267 22.16 11.48 11.09
C LEU A 267 21.24 12.22 12.05
N ILE A 268 21.66 13.42 12.46
CA ILE A 268 20.91 14.30 13.35
C ILE A 268 20.06 15.26 12.53
N VAL A 269 18.77 15.30 12.84
CA VAL A 269 17.76 16.11 12.16
C VAL A 269 17.25 17.17 13.15
N GLY A 270 17.16 18.42 12.75
CA GLY A 270 16.63 19.48 13.62
C GLY A 270 16.70 20.87 13.00
N PRO A 271 16.13 21.89 13.66
CA PRO A 271 15.51 21.83 15.00
C PRO A 271 14.01 21.49 15.04
N GLU A 272 13.38 21.08 13.93
CA GLU A 272 11.93 20.75 13.86
C GLU A 272 11.03 21.96 14.23
N GLU A 273 11.37 23.18 13.81
CA GLU A 273 10.60 24.39 14.16
C GLU A 273 9.25 24.49 13.44
N TRP A 274 8.24 24.98 14.17
CA TRP A 274 6.81 24.79 13.84
C TRP A 274 6.28 25.54 12.61
N GLY A 275 6.91 26.68 12.27
CA GLY A 275 6.33 27.60 11.31
C GLY A 275 7.03 28.96 11.29
N TRP A 276 6.48 29.89 10.50
CA TRP A 276 7.15 31.13 10.10
C TRP A 276 7.80 31.91 11.25
N SER A 277 7.08 32.15 12.35
CA SER A 277 7.67 32.86 13.50
C SER A 277 8.77 32.07 14.18
N GLY A 278 8.64 30.74 14.28
CA GLY A 278 9.67 29.83 14.78
C GLY A 278 10.92 29.78 13.92
N TYR A 279 10.87 30.26 12.67
CA TYR A 279 12.07 30.39 11.85
C TYR A 279 12.89 31.63 12.21
N LEU A 280 12.23 32.69 12.69
CA LEU A 280 12.81 34.02 12.82
C LEU A 280 13.05 34.44 14.28
N LEU A 281 12.24 33.91 15.21
CA LEU A 281 12.18 34.32 16.61
C LEU A 281 12.33 33.09 17.52
N SER A 282 13.08 33.21 18.60
CA SER A 282 13.12 32.15 19.61
C SER A 282 11.78 32.02 20.33
N GLY A 283 11.60 30.93 21.08
CA GLY A 283 10.38 30.73 21.84
C GLY A 283 10.14 31.82 22.88
N PHE A 284 11.22 32.31 23.50
CA PHE A 284 11.18 33.42 24.43
C PHE A 284 10.61 34.67 23.76
N ASP A 285 11.12 35.06 22.60
CA ASP A 285 10.65 36.26 21.89
C ASP A 285 9.23 36.11 21.33
N GLN A 286 8.85 34.92 20.86
CA GLN A 286 7.47 34.66 20.45
C GLN A 286 6.50 34.81 21.62
N GLN A 287 6.85 34.27 22.80
CA GLN A 287 6.04 34.44 24.00
C GLN A 287 6.03 35.91 24.46
N TYR A 288 7.20 36.55 24.48
CA TYR A 288 7.36 37.93 24.94
C TYR A 288 6.57 38.90 24.07
N GLY A 289 6.68 38.79 22.74
CA GLY A 289 5.99 39.63 21.78
C GLY A 289 4.47 39.52 21.86
N ASN A 290 3.94 38.31 22.10
CA ASN A 290 2.52 38.10 22.35
C ASN A 290 2.01 38.79 23.63
N LEU A 291 2.86 38.90 24.67
CA LEU A 291 2.48 39.45 25.97
C LEU A 291 2.74 40.96 26.09
N HIS A 292 3.76 41.48 25.39
CA HIS A 292 4.28 42.85 25.56
C HIS A 292 4.31 43.66 24.25
N GLY A 293 3.86 43.08 23.15
CA GLY A 293 3.95 43.66 21.81
C GLY A 293 5.27 43.37 21.10
N TRP A 294 5.28 43.54 19.78
CA TRP A 294 6.38 43.11 18.90
C TRP A 294 7.49 44.16 18.68
N ALA A 295 7.43 45.30 19.38
CA ALA A 295 8.38 46.39 19.22
C ALA A 295 9.74 46.11 19.88
N ASN A 296 9.77 45.24 20.89
CA ASN A 296 10.98 44.82 21.57
C ASN A 296 11.01 43.29 21.68
N LEU A 297 12.08 42.69 21.16
CA LEU A 297 12.31 41.25 21.12
C LEU A 297 13.63 40.98 21.85
N PRO A 298 13.60 40.75 23.17
CA PRO A 298 14.79 40.82 24.01
C PRO A 298 15.89 39.83 23.62
N ASP A 299 15.52 38.60 23.23
CA ASP A 299 16.48 37.56 22.88
C ASP A 299 17.14 37.87 21.53
N LYS A 300 16.35 38.21 20.51
CA LYS A 300 16.84 38.69 19.22
C LYS A 300 17.72 39.93 19.36
N THR A 301 17.34 40.88 20.20
CA THR A 301 18.14 42.09 20.47
C THR A 301 19.49 41.74 21.12
N ALA A 302 19.50 40.81 22.08
CA ALA A 302 20.71 40.34 22.74
C ALA A 302 21.70 39.66 21.76
N HIS A 303 21.20 39.15 20.63
CA HIS A 303 21.98 38.47 19.59
C HIS A 303 22.16 39.33 18.33
N GLY A 304 22.24 40.65 18.48
CA GLY A 304 22.53 41.56 17.36
C GLY A 304 21.46 41.56 16.27
N ASN A 305 20.22 41.28 16.65
CA ASN A 305 19.04 41.19 15.78
C ASN A 305 19.04 40.05 14.75
N GLN A 306 19.86 39.01 14.95
CA GLN A 306 19.88 37.87 14.04
C GLN A 306 18.56 37.09 14.04
N ASP A 307 18.18 36.54 12.89
CA ASP A 307 17.07 35.59 12.80
C ASP A 307 17.46 34.26 13.44
N TYR A 308 16.48 33.61 14.07
CA TYR A 308 16.72 32.43 14.89
C TYR A 308 17.37 31.26 14.12
N MET A 309 16.83 30.84 12.97
CA MET A 309 17.41 29.71 12.21
C MET A 309 18.83 30.01 11.70
N PRO A 310 19.12 31.15 11.04
CA PRO A 310 20.49 31.51 10.68
C PRO A 310 21.46 31.57 11.87
N TYR A 311 21.04 32.11 13.02
CA TYR A 311 21.83 32.11 14.25
C TYR A 311 22.18 30.69 14.69
N LEU A 312 21.17 29.84 14.86
CA LEU A 312 21.35 28.48 15.34
C LEU A 312 22.27 27.66 14.42
N LEU A 313 22.07 27.77 13.10
CA LEU A 313 22.94 27.11 12.12
C LEU A 313 24.39 27.60 12.21
N SER A 314 24.61 28.91 12.32
CA SER A 314 25.95 29.50 12.47
C SER A 314 26.64 29.00 13.73
N GLU A 315 25.95 28.95 14.86
CA GLU A 315 26.55 28.49 16.13
C GLU A 315 26.88 27.00 16.12
N LEU A 316 26.02 26.16 15.52
CA LEU A 316 26.32 24.74 15.34
C LEU A 316 27.49 24.52 14.37
N HIS A 317 27.59 25.33 13.32
CA HIS A 317 28.74 25.29 12.41
C HIS A 317 30.04 25.69 13.12
N LYS A 318 30.03 26.76 13.93
CA LYS A 318 31.18 27.15 14.78
C LYS A 318 31.59 26.01 15.71
N ASN A 319 30.62 25.31 16.30
CA ASN A 319 30.90 24.15 17.13
C ASN A 319 31.57 23.01 16.33
N GLU A 320 31.07 22.67 15.14
CA GLU A 320 31.71 21.66 14.26
C GLU A 320 33.14 22.06 13.91
N VAL A 321 33.37 23.30 13.48
CA VAL A 321 34.71 23.79 13.12
C VAL A 321 35.67 23.70 14.30
N SER A 322 35.20 23.99 15.52
CA SER A 322 36.03 23.94 16.73
C SER A 322 36.31 22.52 17.24
N SER A 323 35.36 21.60 17.10
CA SER A 323 35.41 20.26 17.69
C SER A 323 35.81 19.17 16.70
N GLY A 324 35.68 19.42 15.39
CA GLY A 324 35.83 18.43 14.33
C GLY A 324 34.65 17.45 14.23
N GLN A 325 33.57 17.63 15.01
CA GLN A 325 32.41 16.74 15.01
C GLN A 325 31.16 17.47 14.48
N ARG A 326 30.56 16.92 13.42
CA ARG A 326 29.25 17.38 12.93
C ARG A 326 28.14 16.95 13.87
N LEU A 327 27.36 17.92 14.35
CA LEU A 327 26.25 17.69 15.30
C LEU A 327 24.86 17.97 14.72
N LEU A 328 24.80 18.49 13.49
CA LEU A 328 23.59 18.57 12.69
C LEU A 328 23.90 18.05 11.29
N ASP A 329 23.08 17.14 10.77
CA ASP A 329 23.26 16.59 9.43
C ASP A 329 22.14 17.04 8.48
N VAL A 330 20.94 17.27 9.02
CA VAL A 330 19.74 17.67 8.27
C VAL A 330 19.07 18.85 8.96
N PHE A 331 19.01 19.99 8.28
CA PHE A 331 18.23 21.16 8.73
C PHE A 331 16.75 20.96 8.42
N SER A 332 15.91 20.89 9.45
CA SER A 332 14.49 20.56 9.33
C SER A 332 13.56 21.63 9.88
N LEU A 333 12.42 21.82 9.19
CA LEU A 333 11.33 22.72 9.55
C LEU A 333 9.97 22.05 9.30
N HIS A 334 8.93 22.54 9.97
CA HIS A 334 7.54 22.22 9.68
C HIS A 334 6.88 23.37 8.92
N PHE A 335 5.95 23.09 8.01
CA PHE A 335 5.20 24.13 7.31
C PHE A 335 3.75 23.74 7.04
N TYR A 336 2.82 24.51 7.61
CA TYR A 336 1.40 24.46 7.31
C TYR A 336 0.97 25.80 6.69
N PRO A 337 0.13 25.80 5.64
CA PRO A 337 -0.35 27.03 5.03
C PRO A 337 -1.30 27.75 6.01
N GLN A 338 -1.16 29.08 6.08
CA GLN A 338 -1.77 29.90 7.14
C GLN A 338 -3.11 30.54 6.73
N GLY A 339 -3.63 30.25 5.54
CA GLY A 339 -4.82 30.85 4.97
C GLY A 339 -6.11 30.07 5.22
N GLY A 340 -6.06 29.04 6.07
CA GLY A 340 -7.17 28.14 6.37
C GLY A 340 -7.24 26.88 5.49
N GLU A 341 -6.26 26.65 4.63
CA GLU A 341 -6.22 25.50 3.72
C GLU A 341 -6.06 24.18 4.48
N PHE A 342 -5.32 24.17 5.59
CA PHE A 342 -5.26 23.05 6.53
C PHE A 342 -6.60 22.90 7.29
N SER A 343 -7.61 22.45 6.55
CA SER A 343 -8.98 22.24 6.99
C SER A 343 -9.69 21.33 5.99
N ASN A 344 -10.96 20.99 6.24
CA ASN A 344 -11.82 20.32 5.27
C ASN A 344 -12.65 21.31 4.42
N ASP A 345 -12.32 22.61 4.44
CA ASP A 345 -13.02 23.58 3.58
C ASP A 345 -12.67 23.36 2.10
N THR A 346 -13.73 23.06 1.33
CA THR A 346 -13.69 22.83 -0.11
C THR A 346 -14.54 23.85 -0.88
N SER A 347 -14.81 25.02 -0.30
CA SER A 347 -15.37 26.17 -1.00
C SER A 347 -14.51 26.54 -2.22
N ASN A 348 -15.11 27.13 -3.25
CA ASN A 348 -14.35 27.51 -4.46
C ASN A 348 -13.21 28.50 -4.12
N THR A 349 -13.44 29.42 -3.19
CA THR A 349 -12.42 30.34 -2.69
C THR A 349 -11.25 29.59 -2.05
N MET A 350 -11.52 28.61 -1.17
CA MET A 350 -10.48 27.82 -0.54
C MET A 350 -9.75 26.92 -1.54
N LYS A 351 -10.47 26.33 -2.50
CA LYS A 351 -9.85 25.53 -3.57
C LYS A 351 -8.87 26.35 -4.41
N LEU A 352 -9.27 27.55 -4.81
CA LEU A 352 -8.41 28.47 -5.57
C LEU A 352 -7.22 28.94 -4.74
N ARG A 353 -7.39 29.21 -3.44
CA ARG A 353 -6.28 29.53 -2.54
C ARG A 353 -5.30 28.36 -2.46
N ARG A 354 -5.79 27.14 -2.24
CA ARG A 354 -4.99 25.90 -2.18
C ARG A 354 -4.19 25.66 -3.46
N ASN A 355 -4.74 26.04 -4.63
CA ASN A 355 -4.03 25.96 -5.91
C ASN A 355 -2.79 26.86 -5.98
N ARG A 356 -2.83 28.03 -5.33
CA ARG A 356 -1.80 29.07 -5.36
C ARG A 356 -0.81 28.95 -4.21
N SER A 357 -1.27 28.64 -2.99
CA SER A 357 -0.45 28.78 -1.77
C SER A 357 0.71 27.80 -1.67
N THR A 358 0.74 26.74 -2.48
CA THR A 358 1.95 25.90 -2.65
C THR A 358 3.14 26.69 -3.21
N ARG A 359 2.92 27.85 -3.82
CA ARG A 359 3.98 28.78 -4.25
C ARG A 359 4.82 29.31 -3.09
N SER A 360 4.30 29.35 -1.86
CA SER A 360 5.10 29.68 -0.66
C SER A 360 6.30 28.75 -0.45
N LEU A 361 6.31 27.56 -1.06
CA LEU A 361 7.44 26.63 -1.00
C LEU A 361 8.62 27.01 -1.91
N TRP A 362 8.42 27.81 -2.97
CA TRP A 362 9.44 27.97 -4.02
C TRP A 362 9.48 29.33 -4.73
N ASP A 363 8.37 30.05 -4.82
CA ASP A 363 8.26 31.21 -5.71
C ASP A 363 8.72 32.49 -5.02
N ALA A 364 9.83 33.05 -5.50
CA ALA A 364 10.40 34.29 -5.00
C ALA A 364 9.52 35.54 -5.24
N ASN A 365 8.46 35.44 -6.03
CA ASN A 365 7.55 36.55 -6.33
C ASN A 365 6.17 36.37 -5.68
N TYR A 366 5.87 35.22 -5.08
CA TYR A 366 4.59 34.99 -4.41
C TYR A 366 4.62 35.55 -2.99
N VAL A 367 3.82 36.58 -2.75
CA VAL A 367 3.54 37.08 -1.40
C VAL A 367 2.48 36.19 -0.77
N ASP A 368 2.80 35.59 0.38
CA ASP A 368 1.86 34.74 1.09
C ASP A 368 0.59 35.52 1.49
N GLU A 369 -0.57 35.04 1.05
CA GLU A 369 -1.88 35.71 1.18
C GLU A 369 -2.48 35.63 2.61
N THR A 370 -1.63 35.74 3.63
CA THR A 370 -1.99 35.53 5.05
C THR A 370 -1.29 36.57 5.94
N TRP A 371 -1.33 36.38 7.27
CA TRP A 371 -0.60 37.21 8.22
C TRP A 371 0.92 37.23 7.99
N ILE A 372 1.48 36.24 7.29
CA ILE A 372 2.90 36.21 6.92
C ILE A 372 3.24 37.39 5.99
N GLY A 373 2.39 37.67 5.01
CA GLY A 373 2.43 38.90 4.20
C GLY A 373 3.75 39.17 3.45
N THR A 374 4.57 38.14 3.20
CA THR A 374 5.87 38.27 2.53
C THR A 374 6.21 37.05 1.68
N GLN A 375 7.28 37.10 0.89
CA GLN A 375 7.73 35.98 0.08
C GLN A 375 8.44 34.93 0.94
N VAL A 376 7.73 33.84 1.23
CA VAL A 376 8.26 32.73 2.04
C VAL A 376 9.37 32.00 1.29
N GLN A 377 9.09 31.53 0.06
CA GLN A 377 10.01 30.74 -0.79
C GLN A 377 10.81 29.69 0.01
N LEU A 378 10.10 28.85 0.77
CA LEU A 378 10.67 28.09 1.89
C LEU A 378 11.89 27.26 1.51
N ILE A 379 11.82 26.45 0.44
CA ILE A 379 12.91 25.55 0.07
C ILE A 379 14.14 26.33 -0.41
N PRO A 380 14.02 27.33 -1.31
CA PRO A 380 15.11 28.26 -1.60
C PRO A 380 15.69 28.94 -0.36
N ARG A 381 14.84 29.42 0.56
CA ARG A 381 15.26 30.10 1.80
C ARG A 381 16.05 29.17 2.72
N MET A 382 15.59 27.95 2.93
CA MET A 382 16.30 26.93 3.72
C MET A 382 17.67 26.64 3.12
N LYS A 383 17.74 26.44 1.80
CA LYS A 383 19.01 26.22 1.09
C LYS A 383 19.95 27.41 1.18
N GLN A 384 19.42 28.63 1.11
CA GLN A 384 20.21 29.85 1.29
C GLN A 384 20.79 29.91 2.71
N TRP A 385 19.99 29.65 3.75
CA TRP A 385 20.47 29.62 5.13
C TRP A 385 21.51 28.53 5.37
N VAL A 386 21.32 27.33 4.82
CA VAL A 386 22.34 26.27 4.87
C VAL A 386 23.62 26.75 4.19
N ALA A 387 23.55 27.27 2.97
CA ALA A 387 24.72 27.72 2.22
C ALA A 387 25.47 28.88 2.90
N SER A 388 24.78 29.78 3.60
CA SER A 388 25.41 30.92 4.26
C SER A 388 25.87 30.64 5.70
N SER A 389 25.16 29.80 6.43
CA SER A 389 25.34 29.65 7.88
C SER A 389 25.94 28.30 8.29
N TYR A 390 25.68 27.22 7.55
CA TYR A 390 26.22 25.89 7.84
C TYR A 390 26.30 25.02 6.57
N PRO A 391 27.30 25.25 5.70
CA PRO A 391 27.38 24.55 4.42
C PRO A 391 27.44 23.01 4.57
N GLY A 392 26.81 22.32 3.62
CA GLY A 392 26.85 20.85 3.51
C GLY A 392 25.74 20.10 4.25
N LEU A 393 24.81 20.79 4.93
CA LEU A 393 23.61 20.15 5.48
C LEU A 393 22.62 19.75 4.39
N GLN A 394 21.89 18.67 4.65
CA GLN A 394 20.64 18.38 3.95
C GLN A 394 19.50 19.28 4.47
N THR A 395 18.39 19.34 3.74
CA THR A 395 17.19 20.13 4.07
C THR A 395 15.94 19.27 4.10
N ALA A 396 15.12 19.44 5.15
CA ALA A 396 13.91 18.63 5.35
C ALA A 396 12.67 19.43 5.75
N ILE A 397 11.51 19.07 5.20
CA ILE A 397 10.19 19.53 5.69
C ILE A 397 9.50 18.37 6.39
N THR A 398 9.69 18.26 7.70
CA THR A 398 9.31 17.07 8.50
C THR A 398 7.87 17.07 9.00
N GLU A 399 7.15 18.17 8.81
CA GLU A 399 5.69 18.18 8.83
C GLU A 399 5.13 19.17 7.81
N TYR A 400 4.11 18.73 7.08
CA TYR A 400 3.30 19.59 6.22
C TYR A 400 1.93 18.94 5.93
N ASN A 401 0.90 19.78 5.74
CA ASN A 401 -0.41 19.34 5.25
C ASN A 401 -1.22 20.51 4.68
N TRP A 402 -1.75 20.37 3.46
CA TRP A 402 -2.59 21.37 2.80
C TRP A 402 -4.11 21.13 2.96
N GLY A 403 -4.52 20.16 3.76
CA GLY A 403 -5.92 19.85 4.08
C GLY A 403 -6.72 19.24 2.93
N ALA A 404 -8.05 19.24 3.09
CA ALA A 404 -9.06 18.72 2.16
C ALA A 404 -8.78 17.31 1.64
N GLU A 405 -8.34 16.40 2.51
CA GLU A 405 -7.79 15.10 2.13
C GLU A 405 -8.77 14.26 1.28
N GLY A 406 -10.05 14.26 1.67
CA GLY A 406 -11.13 13.57 0.97
C GLY A 406 -11.55 14.21 -0.37
N SER A 407 -10.97 15.35 -0.76
CA SER A 407 -11.33 16.08 -1.98
C SER A 407 -10.22 15.99 -3.03
N ILE A 408 -10.61 15.97 -4.30
CA ILE A 408 -9.67 16.05 -5.43
C ILE A 408 -8.78 17.31 -5.38
N ASN A 409 -9.22 18.39 -4.76
CA ASN A 409 -8.39 19.60 -4.61
C ASN A 409 -7.23 19.40 -3.62
N GLY A 410 -7.45 18.68 -2.51
CA GLY A 410 -6.36 18.27 -1.61
C GLY A 410 -5.37 17.36 -2.34
N ALA A 411 -5.87 16.45 -3.18
CA ALA A 411 -5.04 15.58 -4.01
C ALA A 411 -4.21 16.36 -5.03
N THR A 412 -4.79 17.32 -5.76
CA THR A 412 -4.03 18.16 -6.71
C THR A 412 -2.98 19.00 -6.00
N ALA A 413 -3.25 19.49 -4.79
CA ALA A 413 -2.26 20.22 -3.99
C ALA A 413 -1.13 19.30 -3.52
N GLN A 414 -1.45 18.09 -3.05
CA GLN A 414 -0.44 17.10 -2.65
C GLN A 414 0.47 16.68 -3.81
N ALA A 415 -0.09 16.43 -5.00
CA ALA A 415 0.69 16.11 -6.20
C ALA A 415 1.61 17.28 -6.60
N ASP A 416 1.13 18.51 -6.47
CA ASP A 416 1.91 19.72 -6.75
C ASP A 416 3.07 19.89 -5.78
N ILE A 417 2.83 19.67 -4.49
CA ILE A 417 3.85 19.73 -3.42
C ILE A 417 4.96 18.70 -3.67
N LEU A 418 4.62 17.45 -3.98
CA LEU A 418 5.63 16.41 -4.27
C LEU A 418 6.47 16.73 -5.51
N GLY A 419 5.83 17.30 -6.54
CA GLY A 419 6.55 17.82 -7.71
C GLY A 419 7.49 18.97 -7.37
N ILE A 420 7.04 19.93 -6.54
CA ILE A 420 7.84 21.06 -6.06
C ILE A 420 9.05 20.57 -5.27
N PHE A 421 8.86 19.63 -4.33
CA PHE A 421 9.95 19.07 -3.53
C PHE A 421 11.06 18.47 -4.40
N GLY A 422 10.69 17.66 -5.40
CA GLY A 422 11.65 17.06 -6.33
C GLY A 422 12.36 18.10 -7.20
N ARG A 423 11.63 19.08 -7.75
CA ARG A 423 12.18 20.14 -8.62
C ARG A 423 13.12 21.09 -7.88
N GLU A 424 12.74 21.51 -6.67
CA GLU A 424 13.53 22.40 -5.83
C GLU A 424 14.71 21.68 -5.15
N GLY A 425 14.73 20.34 -5.19
CA GLY A 425 15.78 19.50 -4.65
C GLY A 425 15.81 19.54 -3.12
N LEU A 426 14.64 19.40 -2.50
CA LEU A 426 14.52 19.12 -1.07
C LEU A 426 15.04 17.70 -0.80
N ASP A 427 15.74 17.49 0.32
CA ASP A 427 16.36 16.19 0.61
C ASP A 427 15.38 15.23 1.28
N MET A 428 14.51 15.71 2.16
CA MET A 428 13.56 14.87 2.89
C MET A 428 12.24 15.60 3.15
N ALA A 429 11.13 14.87 3.20
CA ALA A 429 9.88 15.41 3.69
C ALA A 429 9.00 14.31 4.29
N THR A 430 8.24 14.65 5.32
CA THR A 430 7.26 13.74 5.92
C THR A 430 5.92 14.43 6.09
N ARG A 431 4.90 13.91 5.40
CA ARG A 431 3.53 14.46 5.49
C ARG A 431 2.94 14.21 6.87
N TRP A 432 2.28 15.21 7.45
CA TRP A 432 1.58 15.09 8.73
C TRP A 432 0.06 15.01 8.54
N MET A 433 -0.59 13.87 8.69
CA MET A 433 -0.05 12.51 8.79
C MET A 433 -0.23 11.78 7.46
N THR A 434 -0.30 10.45 7.51
CA THR A 434 -0.67 9.63 6.35
C THR A 434 -2.18 9.77 6.07
N PRO A 435 -2.58 10.20 4.86
CA PRO A 435 -4.00 10.26 4.51
C PRO A 435 -4.64 8.86 4.52
N ASP A 436 -5.94 8.79 4.81
CA ASP A 436 -6.69 7.53 4.70
C ASP A 436 -6.67 6.98 3.27
N ALA A 437 -6.51 5.66 3.12
CA ALA A 437 -6.33 4.98 1.84
C ALA A 437 -7.53 5.16 0.87
N SER A 438 -8.72 5.42 1.40
CA SER A 438 -9.92 5.69 0.59
C SER A 438 -9.86 7.05 -0.12
N THR A 439 -9.03 7.99 0.33
CA THR A 439 -9.02 9.37 -0.16
C THR A 439 -8.32 9.54 -1.52
N PRO A 440 -8.66 10.58 -2.30
CA PRO A 440 -7.91 10.94 -3.50
C PRO A 440 -6.51 11.48 -3.15
N THR A 441 -6.32 12.07 -1.97
CA THR A 441 -4.99 12.58 -1.55
C THR A 441 -3.99 11.44 -1.35
N TYR A 442 -4.41 10.32 -0.78
CA TYR A 442 -3.60 9.10 -0.74
C TYR A 442 -3.21 8.64 -2.16
N LYS A 443 -4.17 8.63 -3.09
CA LYS A 443 -3.92 8.24 -4.48
C LYS A 443 -3.02 9.22 -5.23
N ALA A 444 -3.01 10.51 -4.89
CA ALA A 444 -2.05 11.47 -5.43
C ALA A 444 -0.61 11.14 -5.02
N MET A 445 -0.38 10.66 -3.80
CA MET A 445 0.94 10.15 -3.39
C MET A 445 1.29 8.86 -4.16
N LYS A 446 0.30 7.97 -4.31
CA LYS A 446 0.43 6.73 -5.09
C LYS A 446 0.78 6.99 -6.57
N MET A 447 0.27 8.06 -7.20
CA MET A 447 0.65 8.48 -8.56
C MET A 447 2.17 8.69 -8.73
N PHE A 448 2.90 9.07 -7.68
CA PHE A 448 4.36 9.25 -7.73
C PHE A 448 5.15 7.98 -7.42
N ARG A 449 4.56 6.98 -6.76
CA ARG A 449 5.33 5.91 -6.10
C ARG A 449 4.88 4.48 -6.39
N ASN A 450 3.63 4.32 -6.84
CA ASN A 450 3.02 3.04 -7.15
C ASN A 450 1.78 3.25 -8.05
N TYR A 451 1.93 3.95 -9.17
CA TYR A 451 0.79 4.38 -10.01
C TYR A 451 0.09 3.21 -10.71
N ASP A 452 0.78 2.07 -10.89
CA ASP A 452 0.32 0.88 -11.59
C ASP A 452 -0.05 -0.29 -10.67
N GLY A 453 0.19 -0.17 -9.36
CA GLY A 453 0.03 -1.26 -8.40
C GLY A 453 1.25 -2.18 -8.28
N PHE A 454 2.28 -2.00 -9.12
CA PHE A 454 3.51 -2.81 -9.16
C PHE A 454 4.75 -2.05 -8.69
N LYS A 455 4.54 -0.95 -7.96
CA LYS A 455 5.57 -0.06 -7.40
C LYS A 455 6.41 0.68 -8.44
N SER A 456 5.93 0.80 -9.69
CA SER A 456 6.51 1.78 -10.61
C SER A 456 6.27 3.19 -10.06
N GLY A 457 7.32 3.99 -10.05
CA GLY A 457 7.29 5.37 -9.55
C GLY A 457 7.59 6.40 -10.62
N PHE A 458 7.44 7.66 -10.28
CA PHE A 458 7.98 8.79 -11.02
C PHE A 458 9.51 8.68 -11.16
N GLY A 459 10.09 9.39 -12.13
CA GLY A 459 11.54 9.42 -12.30
C GLY A 459 12.29 10.04 -11.13
N ASP A 460 13.55 9.65 -10.97
CA ASP A 460 14.47 10.02 -9.89
C ASP A 460 15.50 11.09 -10.31
N THR A 461 15.50 11.50 -11.58
CA THR A 461 16.26 12.66 -12.06
C THR A 461 15.30 13.72 -12.59
N SER A 462 15.01 14.76 -11.81
CA SER A 462 14.24 15.92 -12.24
C SER A 462 14.86 16.55 -13.48
N VAL A 463 14.02 16.95 -14.43
CA VAL A 463 14.39 17.72 -15.63
C VAL A 463 13.44 18.91 -15.78
N GLN A 464 13.80 19.86 -16.63
CA GLN A 464 13.00 21.08 -16.78
C GLN A 464 11.61 20.78 -17.34
N ALA A 465 10.58 21.32 -16.68
CA ALA A 465 9.22 21.44 -17.18
C ALA A 465 8.71 22.87 -16.94
N ILE A 466 8.33 23.57 -18.00
CA ILE A 466 7.84 24.96 -17.93
C ILE A 466 6.36 24.98 -18.30
N VAL A 467 5.57 25.63 -17.44
CA VAL A 467 4.13 25.88 -17.62
C VAL A 467 3.87 27.39 -17.66
N PRO A 468 2.82 27.86 -18.34
CA PRO A 468 2.51 29.30 -18.40
C PRO A 468 1.97 29.84 -17.07
N ASN A 469 1.16 29.06 -16.34
CA ASN A 469 0.62 29.45 -15.03
C ASN A 469 0.41 28.23 -14.11
N PRO A 470 1.26 28.05 -13.08
CA PRO A 470 1.18 26.92 -12.15
C PRO A 470 -0.06 26.96 -11.23
N ASP A 471 -0.76 28.09 -11.14
CA ASP A 471 -2.02 28.21 -10.39
C ASP A 471 -3.18 27.50 -11.11
N ASN A 472 -3.08 27.35 -12.43
CA ASN A 472 -4.07 26.71 -13.29
C ASN A 472 -3.66 25.30 -13.70
N VAL A 473 -2.43 25.13 -14.18
CA VAL A 473 -1.86 23.83 -14.53
C VAL A 473 -0.39 23.84 -14.13
N SER A 474 0.01 22.91 -13.26
CA SER A 474 1.42 22.65 -12.97
C SER A 474 1.88 21.37 -13.65
N ALA A 475 3.19 21.29 -13.90
CA ALA A 475 3.80 20.11 -14.49
C ALA A 475 5.21 19.88 -13.96
N PHE A 476 5.57 18.60 -13.81
CA PHE A 476 6.87 18.16 -13.34
C PHE A 476 7.34 17.01 -14.21
N ALA A 477 8.61 17.02 -14.58
CA ALA A 477 9.20 15.99 -15.42
C ALA A 477 10.45 15.40 -14.76
N ALA A 478 10.67 14.11 -14.97
CA ALA A 478 11.86 13.42 -14.54
C ALA A 478 12.21 12.26 -15.46
N ILE A 479 13.50 11.96 -15.59
CA ILE A 479 13.99 10.72 -16.16
C ILE A 479 14.07 9.68 -15.05
N ARG A 480 13.55 8.49 -15.34
CA ARG A 480 13.60 7.34 -14.44
C ARG A 480 14.80 6.48 -14.78
N THR A 481 15.73 6.34 -13.86
CA THR A 481 17.03 5.68 -14.06
C THR A 481 16.89 4.18 -14.38
N VAL A 482 15.87 3.51 -13.81
CA VAL A 482 15.73 2.05 -13.94
C VAL A 482 15.41 1.58 -15.36
N ASP A 483 14.72 2.40 -16.16
CA ASP A 483 14.25 2.04 -17.50
C ASP A 483 14.43 3.14 -18.56
N GLY A 484 14.97 4.30 -18.17
CA GLY A 484 15.21 5.44 -19.04
C GLY A 484 13.94 6.18 -19.45
N ALA A 485 12.77 5.87 -18.87
CA ALA A 485 11.51 6.53 -19.24
C ALA A 485 11.52 8.00 -18.80
N LEU A 486 10.97 8.87 -19.65
CA LEU A 486 10.59 10.22 -19.26
C LEU A 486 9.19 10.18 -18.65
N THR A 487 9.08 10.51 -17.37
CA THR A 487 7.80 10.64 -16.67
C THR A 487 7.42 12.11 -16.56
N VAL A 488 6.20 12.47 -16.98
CA VAL A 488 5.67 13.84 -16.91
C VAL A 488 4.35 13.83 -16.16
N MET A 489 4.34 14.42 -14.96
CA MET A 489 3.15 14.62 -14.15
C MET A 489 2.52 15.97 -14.53
N VAL A 490 1.26 15.98 -14.95
CA VAL A 490 0.49 17.18 -15.30
C VAL A 490 -0.72 17.28 -14.37
N ILE A 491 -0.87 18.43 -13.71
CA ILE A 491 -1.88 18.65 -12.68
C ILE A 491 -2.77 19.81 -13.10
N SER A 492 -4.00 19.50 -13.51
CA SER A 492 -5.01 20.51 -13.83
C SER A 492 -5.73 20.93 -12.56
N LYS A 493 -5.54 22.20 -12.18
CA LYS A 493 -6.10 22.83 -10.98
C LYS A 493 -7.35 23.66 -11.27
N TYR A 494 -7.74 23.80 -12.55
CA TYR A 494 -9.02 24.41 -12.93
C TYR A 494 -10.19 23.72 -12.24
N LEU A 495 -11.15 24.49 -11.73
CA LEU A 495 -12.33 23.96 -11.04
C LEU A 495 -13.37 23.36 -12.00
N SER A 496 -13.32 23.75 -13.27
CA SER A 496 -14.21 23.28 -14.33
C SER A 496 -13.56 23.43 -15.70
N GLY A 497 -14.16 22.78 -16.70
CA GLY A 497 -13.72 22.87 -18.10
C GLY A 497 -12.49 22.03 -18.43
N ASN A 498 -12.47 21.52 -19.66
CA ASN A 498 -11.34 20.74 -20.17
C ASN A 498 -10.26 21.67 -20.74
N THR A 499 -8.98 21.30 -20.58
CA THR A 499 -7.84 22.11 -21.01
C THR A 499 -7.08 21.41 -22.14
N LYS A 500 -7.11 22.00 -23.34
CA LYS A 500 -6.26 21.55 -24.47
C LYS A 500 -4.80 21.80 -24.09
N THR A 501 -4.01 20.74 -24.04
CA THR A 501 -2.63 20.78 -23.54
C THR A 501 -1.71 20.15 -24.57
N THR A 502 -0.65 20.85 -24.93
CA THR A 502 0.44 20.33 -25.77
C THR A 502 1.67 20.12 -24.92
N LEU A 503 2.16 18.88 -24.83
CA LEU A 503 3.47 18.57 -24.26
C LEU A 503 4.51 18.63 -25.39
N SER A 504 5.40 19.61 -25.35
CA SER A 504 6.53 19.72 -26.28
C SER A 504 7.76 19.13 -25.60
N LEU A 505 8.32 18.08 -26.20
CA LEU A 505 9.45 17.31 -25.68
C LEU A 505 10.72 17.70 -26.43
N ALA A 506 11.74 18.12 -25.69
CA ALA A 506 13.07 18.39 -26.19
C ALA A 506 14.07 17.40 -25.57
N ASN A 507 15.08 17.02 -26.36
CA ASN A 507 16.23 16.23 -25.90
C ASN A 507 15.88 14.85 -25.33
N PHE A 508 14.74 14.27 -25.73
CA PHE A 508 14.33 12.92 -25.38
C PHE A 508 13.82 12.19 -26.62
N ALA A 509 14.49 11.11 -27.01
CA ALA A 509 14.00 10.22 -28.05
C ALA A 509 13.06 9.20 -27.40
N HIS A 510 11.79 9.17 -27.81
CA HIS A 510 10.77 8.22 -27.33
C HIS A 510 10.46 7.13 -28.36
N ASN A 511 9.85 6.03 -27.93
CA ASN A 511 9.46 4.94 -28.83
C ASN A 511 8.19 5.18 -29.68
N GLY A 512 7.55 6.36 -29.54
CA GLY A 512 6.37 6.74 -30.31
C GLY A 512 5.04 6.51 -29.58
N SER A 513 5.07 6.05 -28.33
CA SER A 513 3.91 5.87 -27.47
C SER A 513 4.12 6.57 -26.12
N ALA A 514 3.02 7.00 -25.48
CA ALA A 514 2.98 7.44 -24.11
C ALA A 514 1.89 6.68 -23.35
N GLN A 515 2.26 6.02 -22.25
CA GLN A 515 1.29 5.45 -21.32
C GLN A 515 0.65 6.57 -20.50
N VAL A 516 -0.61 6.40 -20.11
CA VAL A 516 -1.37 7.45 -19.42
C VAL A 516 -2.06 6.89 -18.18
N TYR A 517 -1.68 7.41 -17.02
CA TYR A 517 -2.35 7.13 -15.75
C TYR A 517 -3.04 8.40 -15.26
N GLN A 518 -4.30 8.32 -14.86
CA GLN A 518 -5.07 9.49 -14.46
C GLN A 518 -5.83 9.28 -13.16
N LEU A 519 -5.81 10.30 -12.31
CA LEU A 519 -6.63 10.45 -11.13
C LEU A 519 -7.49 11.70 -11.26
N THR A 520 -8.80 11.56 -11.03
CA THR A 520 -9.78 12.65 -11.01
C THR A 520 -10.64 12.55 -9.74
N ALA A 521 -11.69 13.36 -9.62
CA ALA A 521 -12.69 13.23 -8.56
C ALA A 521 -13.39 11.85 -8.51
N ALA A 522 -13.28 11.03 -9.57
CA ALA A 522 -13.71 9.63 -9.56
C ALA A 522 -12.88 8.75 -8.59
N ASN A 523 -11.77 9.28 -8.04
CA ASN A 523 -11.02 8.69 -6.94
C ASN A 523 -10.51 7.26 -7.23
N THR A 524 -10.10 7.01 -8.47
CA THR A 524 -9.44 5.78 -8.91
C THR A 524 -8.31 6.18 -9.84
N ILE A 525 -7.15 5.52 -9.72
CA ILE A 525 -6.07 5.66 -10.70
C ILE A 525 -6.41 4.74 -11.87
N LEU A 526 -6.68 5.32 -13.03
CA LEU A 526 -7.01 4.59 -14.24
C LEU A 526 -5.81 4.59 -15.19
N HIS A 527 -5.44 3.41 -15.70
CA HIS A 527 -4.61 3.30 -16.89
C HIS A 527 -5.52 3.51 -18.11
N LEU A 528 -5.39 4.67 -18.74
CA LEU A 528 -6.09 4.99 -19.98
C LEU A 528 -5.35 4.39 -21.17
N SER A 529 -5.98 4.39 -22.35
CA SER A 529 -5.32 3.96 -23.57
C SER A 529 -4.04 4.76 -23.82
N ASP A 530 -2.96 4.05 -24.17
CA ASP A 530 -1.72 4.64 -24.62
C ASP A 530 -1.96 5.56 -25.83
N ILE A 531 -1.22 6.67 -25.89
CA ILE A 531 -1.39 7.68 -26.93
C ILE A 531 -0.16 7.70 -27.84
N ALA A 532 -0.40 7.68 -29.15
CA ALA A 532 0.65 7.86 -30.14
C ALA A 532 1.28 9.25 -30.03
N VAL A 533 2.61 9.31 -29.99
CA VAL A 533 3.38 10.55 -29.93
C VAL A 533 3.91 10.87 -31.32
N VAL A 534 3.62 12.08 -31.81
CA VAL A 534 3.97 12.51 -33.17
C VAL A 534 5.13 13.50 -33.12
N GLY A 535 6.22 13.16 -33.80
CA GLY A 535 7.43 13.98 -33.78
C GLY A 535 7.98 14.06 -32.37
N SER A 536 8.03 15.26 -31.80
CA SER A 536 8.46 15.52 -30.41
C SER A 536 7.36 16.20 -29.59
N SER A 537 6.10 15.94 -29.92
CA SER A 537 4.95 16.58 -29.29
C SER A 537 3.80 15.60 -29.03
N LEU A 538 3.13 15.79 -27.89
CA LEU A 538 1.89 15.08 -27.54
C LEU A 538 0.77 16.08 -27.31
N ALA A 539 -0.28 16.03 -28.12
CA ALA A 539 -1.48 16.85 -27.97
C ALA A 539 -2.57 16.07 -27.22
N VAL A 540 -3.04 16.60 -26.09
CA VAL A 540 -3.98 15.94 -25.19
C VAL A 540 -5.03 16.92 -24.67
N THR A 541 -6.12 16.39 -24.12
CA THR A 541 -7.10 17.16 -23.35
C THR A 541 -7.06 16.70 -21.91
N VAL A 542 -6.76 17.62 -20.99
CA VAL A 542 -6.66 17.31 -19.56
C VAL A 542 -7.95 17.76 -18.86
N PRO A 543 -8.65 16.89 -18.12
CA PRO A 543 -9.86 17.26 -17.37
C PRO A 543 -9.60 18.30 -16.28
N PRO A 544 -10.62 19.05 -15.82
CA PRO A 544 -10.47 19.90 -14.64
C PRO A 544 -10.23 19.03 -13.40
N GLN A 545 -9.54 19.59 -12.39
CA GLN A 545 -9.21 18.91 -11.14
C GLN A 545 -8.71 17.47 -11.35
N SER A 546 -7.61 17.33 -12.07
CA SER A 546 -7.04 16.03 -12.42
C SER A 546 -5.53 15.99 -12.27
N ILE A 547 -5.00 14.80 -12.02
CA ILE A 547 -3.58 14.49 -11.98
C ILE A 547 -3.35 13.42 -13.04
N THR A 548 -2.57 13.72 -14.06
CA THR A 548 -2.29 12.81 -15.17
C THR A 548 -0.79 12.59 -15.27
N LEU A 549 -0.35 11.33 -15.18
CA LEU A 549 1.02 10.91 -15.41
C LEU A 549 1.13 10.37 -16.83
N TYR A 550 2.03 10.97 -17.61
CA TYR A 550 2.47 10.44 -18.90
C TYR A 550 3.81 9.76 -18.72
N VAL A 551 3.93 8.51 -19.18
CA VAL A 551 5.20 7.77 -19.20
C VAL A 551 5.60 7.56 -20.65
N PHE A 552 6.71 8.19 -21.06
CA PHE A 552 7.28 8.08 -22.38
C PHE A 552 8.46 7.10 -22.33
N PRO A 553 8.32 5.87 -22.84
CA PRO A 553 9.45 4.95 -22.93
C PRO A 553 10.50 5.50 -23.90
N PRO A 554 11.80 5.32 -23.62
CA PRO A 554 12.86 5.82 -24.49
C PRO A 554 12.85 5.09 -25.84
N ALA A 555 13.39 5.74 -26.86
CA ALA A 555 13.62 5.14 -28.17
C ALA A 555 14.65 4.01 -28.05
N GLY A 556 14.23 2.80 -28.40
CA GLY A 556 15.02 1.57 -28.41
C GLY A 556 14.16 0.43 -28.97
N VAL A 557 14.79 -0.68 -29.42
CA VAL A 557 14.03 -1.87 -29.84
C VAL A 557 13.21 -2.37 -28.64
N SER A 558 11.88 -2.22 -28.71
CA SER A 558 10.98 -2.66 -27.64
C SER A 558 11.21 -4.15 -27.38
N ASN A 559 11.47 -4.51 -26.13
CA ASN A 559 11.62 -5.90 -25.73
C ASN A 559 10.24 -6.56 -25.82
N THR A 560 10.03 -7.41 -26.83
CA THR A 560 8.80 -8.16 -26.97
C THR A 560 9.04 -9.63 -26.64
N PHE A 561 8.05 -10.27 -26.02
CA PHE A 561 8.11 -11.68 -25.68
C PHE A 561 6.87 -12.44 -26.15
N THR A 562 6.99 -13.76 -26.17
CA THR A 562 5.87 -14.70 -26.27
C THR A 562 6.03 -15.74 -25.18
N SER A 563 4.93 -16.20 -24.59
CA SER A 563 4.94 -17.30 -23.63
C SER A 563 3.95 -18.41 -24.03
N SER A 564 4.29 -19.64 -23.67
CA SER A 564 3.46 -20.83 -23.83
C SER A 564 3.72 -21.78 -22.68
N ALA A 565 2.73 -22.54 -22.22
CA ALA A 565 2.92 -23.53 -21.16
C ALA A 565 2.17 -24.83 -21.44
N ILE A 566 2.68 -25.92 -20.86
CA ILE A 566 2.01 -27.23 -20.81
C ILE A 566 2.05 -27.71 -19.35
N ALA A 567 0.94 -28.20 -18.82
CA ALA A 567 0.87 -28.88 -17.54
C ALA A 567 0.93 -30.40 -17.74
N SER A 568 1.73 -31.10 -16.93
CA SER A 568 1.85 -32.55 -16.99
C SER A 568 1.90 -33.16 -15.58
N PRO A 569 0.87 -33.94 -15.18
CA PRO A 569 -0.41 -34.12 -15.86
C PRO A 569 -1.27 -32.84 -15.86
N SER A 570 -2.11 -32.63 -16.89
CA SER A 570 -2.99 -31.46 -17.00
C SER A 570 -4.30 -31.58 -16.21
N SER A 571 -4.56 -32.75 -15.63
CA SER A 571 -5.67 -33.03 -14.73
C SER A 571 -5.12 -33.76 -13.50
N ILE A 572 -5.42 -33.24 -12.31
CA ILE A 572 -4.93 -33.73 -11.02
C ILE A 572 -6.03 -33.68 -9.97
N SER A 573 -5.97 -34.50 -8.92
CA SER A 573 -6.88 -34.39 -7.78
C SER A 573 -6.32 -33.46 -6.71
N THR A 574 -7.18 -32.89 -5.86
CA THR A 574 -6.74 -32.11 -4.69
C THR A 574 -5.73 -32.93 -3.85
N GLY A 575 -4.63 -32.31 -3.48
CA GLY A 575 -3.49 -32.89 -2.76
C GLY A 575 -2.38 -33.45 -3.64
N THR A 576 -2.57 -33.52 -4.96
CA THR A 576 -1.55 -34.06 -5.90
C THR A 576 -0.84 -32.96 -6.69
N GLN A 577 0.30 -33.31 -7.30
CA GLN A 577 1.19 -32.37 -7.99
C GLN A 577 1.06 -32.43 -9.52
N THR A 578 1.24 -31.27 -10.17
CA THR A 578 1.53 -31.15 -11.60
C THR A 578 2.82 -30.38 -11.81
N THR A 579 3.56 -30.72 -12.87
CA THR A 579 4.72 -29.94 -13.31
C THR A 579 4.34 -29.12 -14.53
N LEU A 580 4.60 -27.82 -14.48
CA LEU A 580 4.46 -26.92 -15.62
C LEU A 580 5.73 -26.93 -16.46
N SER A 581 5.59 -26.74 -17.77
CA SER A 581 6.69 -26.47 -18.70
C SER A 581 6.42 -25.14 -19.39
N VAL A 582 6.91 -24.05 -18.79
CA VAL A 582 6.65 -22.67 -19.23
C VAL A 582 7.78 -22.20 -20.11
N LYS A 583 7.53 -21.98 -21.40
CA LYS A 583 8.50 -21.44 -22.35
C LYS A 583 8.25 -19.96 -22.56
N VAL A 584 9.27 -19.13 -22.34
CA VAL A 584 9.29 -17.71 -22.68
C VAL A 584 10.31 -17.48 -23.78
N LYS A 585 9.94 -16.76 -24.84
CA LYS A 585 10.82 -16.40 -25.96
C LYS A 585 10.84 -14.89 -26.14
N CYS A 586 12.02 -14.30 -26.23
CA CYS A 586 12.20 -12.92 -26.68
C CYS A 586 12.06 -12.87 -28.21
N THR A 587 11.14 -12.06 -28.72
CA THR A 587 10.85 -11.93 -30.15
C THR A 587 11.45 -10.66 -30.77
N ALA A 588 11.70 -9.62 -29.97
CA ALA A 588 12.45 -8.42 -30.35
C ALA A 588 13.13 -7.81 -29.11
N GLY A 589 14.20 -7.05 -29.32
CA GLY A 589 14.99 -6.42 -28.25
C GLY A 589 15.89 -7.40 -27.48
N ALA A 590 16.26 -7.02 -26.27
CA ALA A 590 17.01 -7.84 -25.33
C ALA A 590 16.72 -7.42 -23.87
N LEU A 591 16.59 -8.41 -22.99
CA LEU A 591 16.38 -8.21 -21.56
C LEU A 591 17.61 -8.65 -20.79
N THR A 592 18.08 -7.81 -19.88
CA THR A 592 19.15 -8.14 -18.95
C THR A 592 18.62 -7.98 -17.53
N ASN A 593 18.93 -8.93 -16.65
CA ASN A 593 18.56 -8.93 -15.24
C ASN A 593 17.04 -8.79 -14.98
N GLY A 594 16.21 -9.35 -15.86
CA GLY A 594 14.76 -9.30 -15.75
C GLY A 594 14.16 -10.35 -14.82
N ILE A 595 12.83 -10.35 -14.74
CA ILE A 595 12.05 -11.32 -13.96
C ILE A 595 11.09 -12.06 -14.90
N VAL A 596 11.01 -13.38 -14.79
CA VAL A 596 9.90 -14.15 -15.35
C VAL A 596 9.02 -14.62 -14.20
N ASP A 597 7.74 -14.35 -14.28
CA ASP A 597 6.75 -14.68 -13.25
C ASP A 597 5.75 -15.72 -13.78
N VAL A 598 5.42 -16.69 -12.95
CA VAL A 598 4.43 -17.74 -13.26
C VAL A 598 3.43 -17.79 -12.12
N GLU A 599 2.17 -17.52 -12.45
CA GLU A 599 1.07 -17.46 -11.49
C GLU A 599 0.01 -18.50 -11.83
N ILE A 600 -0.68 -19.02 -10.82
CA ILE A 600 -1.81 -19.94 -10.95
C ILE A 600 -3.00 -19.35 -10.23
N TYR A 601 -4.11 -19.24 -10.95
CA TYR A 601 -5.38 -18.72 -10.45
C TYR A 601 -6.42 -19.82 -10.37
N ASP A 602 -7.26 -19.77 -9.34
CA ASP A 602 -8.39 -20.68 -9.15
C ASP A 602 -9.56 -20.38 -10.11
N PRO A 603 -10.62 -21.20 -10.11
CA PRO A 603 -11.79 -20.99 -10.97
C PRO A 603 -12.53 -19.66 -10.75
N ASN A 604 -12.32 -19.00 -9.60
CA ASN A 604 -12.91 -17.71 -9.26
C ASN A 604 -11.99 -16.52 -9.62
N GLY A 605 -10.82 -16.78 -10.19
CA GLY A 605 -9.83 -15.76 -10.54
C GLY A 605 -9.00 -15.28 -9.34
N VAL A 606 -8.92 -16.06 -8.26
CA VAL A 606 -8.07 -15.78 -7.10
C VAL A 606 -6.69 -16.40 -7.31
N LEU A 607 -5.62 -15.64 -7.06
CA LEU A 607 -4.24 -16.14 -7.12
C LEU A 607 -4.03 -17.17 -5.99
N VAL A 608 -3.63 -18.39 -6.36
CA VAL A 608 -3.39 -19.50 -5.42
C VAL A 608 -1.94 -19.98 -5.36
N ALA A 609 -1.13 -19.66 -6.37
CA ALA A 609 0.30 -19.92 -6.36
C ALA A 609 1.05 -18.94 -7.27
N GLN A 610 2.29 -18.63 -6.90
CA GLN A 610 3.20 -17.79 -7.66
C GLN A 610 4.64 -18.32 -7.50
N GLU A 611 5.37 -18.39 -8.61
CA GLU A 611 6.81 -18.65 -8.61
C GLU A 611 7.47 -17.71 -9.63
N PHE A 612 8.51 -16.99 -9.21
CA PHE A 612 9.23 -16.06 -10.07
C PHE A 612 10.73 -16.38 -10.14
N TYR A 613 11.32 -16.00 -11.26
CA TYR A 613 12.73 -16.19 -11.57
C TYR A 613 13.36 -14.83 -11.85
N ALA A 614 14.19 -14.33 -10.94
CA ALA A 614 14.94 -13.08 -11.12
C ALA A 614 16.27 -13.30 -11.86
N GLY A 615 16.92 -12.23 -12.31
CA GLY A 615 18.23 -12.30 -12.97
C GLY A 615 18.19 -12.85 -14.40
N GLN A 616 17.03 -12.80 -15.06
CA GLN A 616 16.82 -13.45 -16.35
C GLN A 616 17.35 -12.60 -17.50
N ASN A 617 18.16 -13.23 -18.36
CA ASN A 617 18.79 -12.59 -19.51
C ASN A 617 18.30 -13.21 -20.82
N PHE A 618 17.69 -12.40 -21.69
CA PHE A 618 17.21 -12.77 -23.02
C PHE A 618 17.88 -11.94 -24.11
N ALA A 619 18.51 -12.61 -25.07
CA ALA A 619 18.81 -12.02 -26.38
C ALA A 619 17.62 -12.22 -27.33
N VAL A 620 17.51 -11.42 -28.40
CA VAL A 620 16.48 -11.61 -29.44
C VAL A 620 16.50 -13.05 -29.95
N GLY A 621 15.31 -13.66 -30.06
CA GLY A 621 15.14 -15.05 -30.48
C GLY A 621 15.38 -16.09 -29.38
N LYS A 622 16.05 -15.73 -28.27
CA LYS A 622 16.33 -16.67 -27.17
C LYS A 622 15.04 -17.13 -26.51
N SER A 623 14.97 -18.43 -26.23
CA SER A 623 13.91 -19.05 -25.42
C SER A 623 14.49 -19.64 -24.14
N ILE A 624 13.80 -19.49 -23.02
CA ILE A 624 14.10 -20.17 -21.75
C ILE A 624 12.83 -20.93 -21.32
N THR A 625 13.03 -22.13 -20.79
CA THR A 625 11.94 -22.96 -20.26
C THR A 625 12.10 -23.13 -18.75
N TYR A 626 11.04 -22.79 -18.02
CA TYR A 626 10.92 -22.91 -16.57
C TYR A 626 10.00 -24.09 -16.22
N LYS A 627 10.25 -24.74 -15.08
CA LYS A 627 9.52 -25.93 -14.65
C LYS A 627 8.97 -25.84 -13.22
N PRO A 628 8.10 -24.87 -12.91
CA PRO A 628 7.49 -24.78 -11.59
C PRO A 628 6.63 -26.03 -11.32
N VAL A 629 6.66 -26.51 -10.08
CA VAL A 629 5.85 -27.64 -9.60
C VAL A 629 4.79 -27.10 -8.67
N TRP A 630 3.53 -27.45 -8.92
CA TRP A 630 2.41 -26.99 -8.12
C TRP A 630 1.62 -28.17 -7.55
N THR A 631 1.31 -28.12 -6.25
CA THR A 631 0.38 -29.04 -5.58
C THR A 631 -0.99 -28.39 -5.50
N ALA A 632 -2.03 -29.07 -5.98
CA ALA A 632 -3.40 -28.56 -5.88
C ALA A 632 -3.89 -28.58 -4.42
N SER A 633 -4.06 -27.43 -3.78
CA SER A 633 -4.55 -27.31 -2.39
C SER A 633 -5.96 -26.76 -2.28
N GLY A 634 -6.58 -26.37 -3.39
CA GLY A 634 -7.88 -25.69 -3.44
C GLY A 634 -9.04 -26.57 -3.91
N ALA A 635 -10.18 -25.91 -4.13
CA ALA A 635 -11.41 -26.53 -4.63
C ALA A 635 -11.23 -27.14 -6.02
N SER A 636 -12.08 -28.12 -6.37
CA SER A 636 -12.12 -28.66 -7.72
C SER A 636 -12.55 -27.59 -8.73
N GLY A 637 -12.06 -27.70 -9.96
CA GLY A 637 -12.36 -26.80 -11.06
C GLY A 637 -11.17 -26.53 -11.96
N LYS A 638 -11.36 -25.60 -12.90
CA LYS A 638 -10.34 -25.23 -13.89
C LYS A 638 -9.49 -24.05 -13.38
N TYR A 639 -8.21 -24.30 -13.20
CA TYR A 639 -7.21 -23.31 -12.82
C TYR A 639 -6.53 -22.77 -14.08
N THR A 640 -6.18 -21.48 -14.07
CA THR A 640 -5.49 -20.82 -15.19
C THR A 640 -4.07 -20.45 -14.79
N VAL A 641 -3.11 -20.73 -15.68
CA VAL A 641 -1.71 -20.34 -15.50
C VAL A 641 -1.46 -19.04 -16.26
N ALA A 642 -0.98 -18.01 -15.57
CA ALA A 642 -0.54 -16.75 -16.16
C ALA A 642 1.00 -16.65 -16.18
N VAL A 643 1.55 -15.90 -17.14
CA VAL A 643 3.00 -15.69 -17.27
C VAL A 643 3.32 -14.24 -17.56
N GLY A 644 4.23 -13.68 -16.78
CA GLY A 644 4.78 -12.33 -16.92
C GLY A 644 6.26 -12.31 -17.26
N VAL A 645 6.69 -11.28 -18.00
CA VAL A 645 8.11 -10.93 -18.18
C VAL A 645 8.27 -9.46 -17.82
N PHE A 646 9.15 -9.18 -16.88
CA PHE A 646 9.39 -7.86 -16.35
C PHE A 646 10.87 -7.48 -16.44
N GLY A 647 11.15 -6.19 -16.41
CA GLY A 647 12.49 -5.67 -16.12
C GLY A 647 12.93 -5.96 -14.70
N ALA A 648 14.11 -5.46 -14.36
CA ALA A 648 14.60 -5.53 -12.98
C ALA A 648 13.61 -4.82 -12.04
N ASN A 649 13.39 -5.38 -10.84
CA ASN A 649 12.44 -4.85 -9.86
C ASN A 649 10.98 -4.81 -10.33
N TRP A 650 10.56 -5.76 -11.17
CA TRP A 650 9.18 -5.90 -11.67
C TRP A 650 8.71 -4.80 -12.63
N THR A 651 9.62 -3.97 -13.15
CA THR A 651 9.27 -2.90 -14.09
C THR A 651 10.37 -2.69 -15.15
N PRO A 652 10.01 -2.39 -16.41
CA PRO A 652 8.66 -2.37 -16.95
C PRO A 652 8.11 -3.80 -17.15
N ASN A 653 6.78 -3.95 -17.19
CA ASN A 653 6.15 -5.18 -17.66
C ASN A 653 6.30 -5.26 -19.19
N TYR A 654 7.15 -6.16 -19.67
CA TYR A 654 7.39 -6.36 -21.11
C TYR A 654 6.37 -7.32 -21.75
N HIS A 655 5.73 -8.19 -20.96
CA HIS A 655 4.81 -9.19 -21.47
C HIS A 655 3.95 -9.76 -20.34
N TRP A 656 2.65 -9.84 -20.55
CA TRP A 656 1.73 -10.53 -19.65
C TRP A 656 0.70 -11.35 -20.44
N ARG A 657 0.53 -12.62 -20.08
CA ARG A 657 -0.52 -13.49 -20.62
C ARG A 657 -1.29 -14.09 -19.45
N THR A 658 -2.57 -13.72 -19.33
CA THR A 658 -3.47 -14.15 -18.25
C THR A 658 -3.86 -15.63 -18.30
N SER A 659 -3.73 -16.29 -19.46
CA SER A 659 -3.91 -17.73 -19.60
C SER A 659 -3.00 -18.28 -20.69
N VAL A 660 -1.93 -18.97 -20.29
CA VAL A 660 -1.02 -19.70 -21.21
C VAL A 660 -1.30 -21.20 -21.25
N THR A 661 -1.94 -21.74 -20.21
CA THR A 661 -2.46 -23.11 -20.11
C THR A 661 -3.46 -23.20 -18.95
N THR A 662 -4.12 -24.34 -18.81
CA THR A 662 -5.06 -24.61 -17.70
C THR A 662 -4.78 -25.95 -17.07
N ILE A 663 -5.07 -26.06 -15.77
CA ILE A 663 -5.00 -27.30 -14.99
C ILE A 663 -6.41 -27.61 -14.49
N THR A 664 -6.88 -28.84 -14.70
CA THR A 664 -8.13 -29.30 -14.09
C THR A 664 -7.84 -29.94 -12.75
N VAL A 665 -8.43 -29.42 -11.67
CA VAL A 665 -8.39 -30.04 -10.35
C VAL A 665 -9.71 -30.78 -10.11
N THR A 666 -9.65 -32.07 -9.83
CA THR A 666 -10.81 -32.90 -9.46
C THR A 666 -10.88 -33.10 -7.95
N SER A 667 -12.07 -33.40 -7.44
CA SER A 667 -12.23 -33.80 -6.03
C SER A 667 -11.51 -35.12 -5.78
N SER A 668 -10.88 -35.26 -4.60
CA SER A 668 -10.29 -36.54 -4.17
C SER A 668 -11.38 -37.62 -4.05
N ASP A 669 -11.15 -38.80 -4.63
CA ASP A 669 -12.05 -39.97 -4.47
C ASP A 669 -11.61 -40.82 -3.26
N THR A 670 -12.47 -40.87 -2.24
CA THR A 670 -12.26 -41.63 -1.00
C THR A 670 -13.02 -42.97 -0.97
N SER A 671 -13.63 -43.40 -2.07
CA SER A 671 -14.32 -44.68 -2.14
C SER A 671 -13.38 -45.87 -1.97
N GLN A 672 -13.94 -46.99 -1.51
CA GLN A 672 -13.19 -48.22 -1.26
C GLN A 672 -12.49 -48.73 -2.53
N TYR A 673 -13.15 -48.62 -3.69
CA TYR A 673 -12.54 -48.84 -4.99
C TYR A 673 -12.65 -47.57 -5.87
N ASN A 674 -11.63 -46.73 -5.76
CA ASN A 674 -11.45 -45.47 -6.47
C ASN A 674 -10.51 -45.55 -7.69
N PHE A 675 -9.89 -46.71 -7.92
CA PHE A 675 -8.99 -47.01 -9.04
C PHE A 675 -7.75 -46.11 -9.22
N GLU A 676 -7.44 -45.27 -8.23
CA GLU A 676 -6.29 -44.34 -8.27
C GLU A 676 -4.94 -45.07 -8.24
N GLY A 677 -4.87 -46.14 -7.45
CA GLY A 677 -3.69 -46.97 -7.20
C GLY A 677 -3.55 -48.22 -8.08
N GLY A 678 -4.41 -48.41 -9.10
CA GLY A 678 -4.47 -49.61 -9.93
C GLY A 678 -5.88 -50.20 -10.02
N ALA A 679 -6.03 -51.39 -10.60
CA ALA A 679 -7.33 -52.06 -10.74
C ALA A 679 -7.92 -52.56 -9.39
N GLN A 680 -7.18 -52.46 -8.29
CA GLN A 680 -7.63 -52.82 -6.93
C GLN A 680 -8.25 -54.22 -6.80
N GLY A 681 -7.66 -55.19 -7.49
CA GLY A 681 -8.11 -56.58 -7.46
C GLY A 681 -9.30 -56.91 -8.37
N TRP A 682 -9.82 -55.93 -9.11
CA TRP A 682 -10.88 -56.16 -10.08
C TRP A 682 -10.36 -56.91 -11.30
N VAL A 683 -11.11 -57.93 -11.72
CA VAL A 683 -10.79 -58.80 -12.85
C VAL A 683 -12.02 -59.00 -13.74
N SER A 684 -11.80 -59.34 -15.00
CA SER A 684 -12.86 -59.69 -15.94
C SER A 684 -13.16 -61.20 -15.92
N SER A 685 -14.43 -61.55 -16.08
CA SER A 685 -14.94 -62.91 -16.27
C SER A 685 -15.97 -62.91 -17.41
N GLY A 686 -15.88 -63.88 -18.32
CA GLY A 686 -16.74 -63.97 -19.52
C GLY A 686 -16.01 -63.67 -20.84
N GLY A 687 -16.58 -64.12 -21.96
CA GLY A 687 -15.88 -64.20 -23.25
C GLY A 687 -15.73 -62.87 -24.02
N MET A 688 -16.50 -61.83 -23.69
CA MET A 688 -16.49 -60.56 -24.43
C MET A 688 -15.51 -59.51 -23.87
N ILE A 689 -15.12 -59.60 -22.60
CA ILE A 689 -14.21 -58.63 -21.96
C ILE A 689 -12.77 -59.11 -22.16
N SER A 690 -12.01 -58.34 -22.93
CA SER A 690 -10.60 -58.59 -23.24
C SER A 690 -9.63 -58.22 -22.10
N GLY A 691 -10.10 -57.43 -21.13
CA GLY A 691 -9.35 -57.11 -19.92
C GLY A 691 -9.81 -55.82 -19.25
N VAL A 692 -9.24 -55.55 -18.08
CA VAL A 692 -9.49 -54.34 -17.29
C VAL A 692 -8.19 -53.62 -16.96
N ALA A 693 -8.21 -52.30 -16.94
CA ALA A 693 -7.06 -51.47 -16.59
C ALA A 693 -7.52 -50.11 -16.06
N THR A 694 -6.69 -49.41 -15.30
CA THR A 694 -7.00 -48.03 -14.92
C THR A 694 -6.88 -47.08 -16.11
N SER A 695 -7.75 -46.09 -16.21
CA SER A 695 -7.75 -45.11 -17.29
C SER A 695 -8.04 -43.70 -16.78
N SER A 696 -7.43 -42.70 -17.41
CA SER A 696 -7.73 -41.27 -17.19
C SER A 696 -8.63 -40.68 -18.27
N VAL A 697 -9.24 -41.51 -19.13
CA VAL A 697 -10.05 -41.05 -20.28
C VAL A 697 -11.46 -40.63 -19.86
N GLN A 698 -12.14 -41.46 -19.05
CA GLN A 698 -13.41 -41.13 -18.42
C GLN A 698 -13.22 -41.31 -16.91
N VAL A 699 -13.49 -40.28 -16.12
CA VAL A 699 -13.32 -40.30 -14.66
C VAL A 699 -14.54 -39.66 -14.03
N PHE A 700 -15.11 -40.29 -13.00
CA PHE A 700 -16.22 -39.75 -12.21
C PHE A 700 -15.70 -38.89 -11.06
N ALA A 701 -14.75 -39.41 -10.27
CA ALA A 701 -14.06 -38.70 -9.20
C ALA A 701 -12.57 -39.10 -9.19
N GLY A 702 -11.69 -38.27 -8.60
CA GLY A 702 -10.26 -38.54 -8.64
C GLY A 702 -9.63 -38.31 -10.02
N ALA A 703 -8.58 -39.06 -10.35
CA ALA A 703 -7.82 -38.94 -11.60
C ALA A 703 -7.93 -40.18 -12.50
N LYS A 704 -8.48 -41.30 -12.03
CA LYS A 704 -8.59 -42.54 -12.81
C LYS A 704 -9.89 -43.29 -12.50
N SER A 705 -10.34 -44.09 -13.46
CA SER A 705 -11.41 -45.09 -13.28
C SER A 705 -10.95 -46.46 -13.79
N LEU A 706 -11.75 -47.51 -13.59
CA LEU A 706 -11.53 -48.83 -14.18
C LEU A 706 -12.13 -48.89 -15.59
N ALA A 707 -11.27 -48.93 -16.62
CA ALA A 707 -11.65 -49.25 -17.98
C ALA A 707 -11.91 -50.75 -18.14
N VAL A 708 -13.08 -51.09 -18.69
CA VAL A 708 -13.53 -52.45 -19.02
C VAL A 708 -13.57 -52.58 -20.54
N ASN A 709 -12.60 -53.29 -21.11
CA ASN A 709 -12.39 -53.33 -22.55
C ASN A 709 -13.08 -54.53 -23.20
N PHE A 710 -14.02 -54.27 -24.11
CA PHE A 710 -14.76 -55.27 -24.87
C PHE A 710 -14.09 -55.52 -26.22
N ASN A 711 -13.96 -56.80 -26.59
CA ASN A 711 -13.49 -57.23 -27.90
C ASN A 711 -13.96 -58.67 -28.19
N GLY A 712 -15.26 -58.85 -28.45
CA GLY A 712 -15.85 -60.17 -28.70
C GLY A 712 -17.02 -60.14 -29.69
N SER A 713 -17.45 -61.31 -30.15
CA SER A 713 -18.32 -61.47 -31.32
C SER A 713 -19.74 -62.01 -31.04
N GLY A 714 -20.20 -62.09 -29.79
CA GLY A 714 -21.48 -62.72 -29.42
C GLY A 714 -22.36 -61.90 -28.46
N ALA A 715 -23.61 -62.34 -28.28
CA ALA A 715 -24.51 -61.86 -27.23
C ALA A 715 -24.33 -62.74 -25.99
N ASP A 716 -23.88 -62.16 -24.88
CA ASP A 716 -23.59 -62.90 -23.65
C ASP A 716 -23.67 -61.98 -22.41
N ALA A 717 -23.56 -62.54 -21.21
CA ALA A 717 -23.46 -61.82 -19.95
C ALA A 717 -22.04 -61.96 -19.39
N GLN A 718 -21.32 -60.85 -19.31
CA GLN A 718 -19.92 -60.80 -18.84
C GLN A 718 -19.81 -59.93 -17.59
N GLN A 719 -18.81 -60.21 -16.77
CA GLN A 719 -18.68 -59.60 -15.46
C GLN A 719 -17.31 -58.97 -15.29
N VAL A 720 -17.28 -57.86 -14.58
CA VAL A 720 -16.08 -57.34 -13.92
C VAL A 720 -16.33 -57.39 -12.42
N LEU A 721 -15.42 -57.99 -11.66
CA LEU A 721 -15.68 -58.33 -10.26
C LEU A 721 -14.42 -58.24 -9.42
N VAL A 722 -14.62 -58.11 -8.11
CA VAL A 722 -13.58 -58.26 -7.09
C VAL A 722 -14.02 -59.28 -6.05
N SER A 723 -13.15 -60.24 -5.76
CA SER A 723 -13.42 -61.31 -4.80
C SER A 723 -13.19 -60.87 -3.35
N ALA A 724 -13.91 -61.49 -2.42
CA ALA A 724 -13.83 -61.26 -0.99
C ALA A 724 -13.87 -59.78 -0.54
N PRO A 725 -14.81 -58.96 -1.03
CA PRO A 725 -14.88 -57.55 -0.65
C PRO A 725 -15.28 -57.40 0.82
N ALA A 726 -14.73 -56.39 1.50
CA ALA A 726 -15.00 -56.10 2.91
C ALA A 726 -16.35 -55.40 3.18
N THR A 727 -17.35 -55.62 2.32
CA THR A 727 -18.66 -54.97 2.40
C THR A 727 -19.49 -55.52 3.57
N PRO A 728 -19.91 -54.71 4.55
CA PRO A 728 -20.74 -55.15 5.67
C PRO A 728 -22.17 -55.49 5.23
N ALA A 729 -22.80 -56.44 5.92
CA ALA A 729 -24.23 -56.75 5.75
C ALA A 729 -25.12 -55.51 5.97
N GLY A 730 -26.23 -55.41 5.24
CA GLY A 730 -27.17 -54.28 5.32
C GLY A 730 -26.70 -52.97 4.68
N LYS A 731 -25.50 -52.90 4.11
CA LYS A 731 -24.98 -51.70 3.44
C LYS A 731 -25.41 -51.61 1.98
N THR A 732 -25.53 -50.39 1.48
CA THR A 732 -25.77 -50.09 0.07
C THR A 732 -24.46 -49.79 -0.61
N VAL A 733 -24.06 -50.66 -1.54
CA VAL A 733 -22.92 -50.43 -2.42
C VAL A 733 -23.38 -49.58 -3.59
N THR A 734 -22.67 -48.49 -3.86
CA THR A 734 -22.93 -47.56 -4.97
C THR A 734 -21.87 -47.76 -6.04
N PHE A 735 -22.29 -47.84 -7.30
CA PHE A 735 -21.42 -47.95 -8.47
C PHE A 735 -21.68 -46.78 -9.41
N HIS A 736 -20.63 -46.19 -9.98
CA HIS A 736 -20.74 -45.22 -11.06
C HIS A 736 -20.25 -45.86 -12.36
N LEU A 737 -21.13 -45.86 -13.37
CA LEU A 737 -20.95 -46.63 -14.60
C LEU A 737 -21.11 -45.74 -15.83
N TRP A 738 -20.14 -45.77 -16.72
CA TRP A 738 -20.19 -45.06 -18.00
C TRP A 738 -20.10 -46.07 -19.15
N PHE A 739 -20.92 -45.86 -20.18
CA PHE A 739 -20.88 -46.62 -21.42
C PHE A 739 -21.18 -45.71 -22.62
N PRO A 740 -20.56 -45.96 -23.79
CA PRO A 740 -20.73 -45.09 -24.95
C PRO A 740 -22.06 -45.38 -25.68
N SER A 741 -22.60 -44.34 -26.32
CA SER A 741 -23.71 -44.50 -27.29
C SER A 741 -23.27 -45.38 -28.47
N GLY A 742 -24.16 -46.25 -28.95
CA GLY A 742 -23.85 -47.18 -30.04
C GLY A 742 -23.05 -48.41 -29.61
N SER A 743 -22.83 -48.59 -28.30
CA SER A 743 -22.37 -49.88 -27.76
C SER A 743 -23.44 -50.96 -27.94
N ALA A 744 -23.01 -52.23 -28.00
CA ALA A 744 -23.94 -53.36 -27.97
C ALA A 744 -24.40 -53.72 -26.54
N ILE A 745 -24.27 -52.82 -25.56
CA ILE A 745 -24.74 -53.06 -24.20
C ILE A 745 -26.26 -52.94 -24.15
N SER A 746 -26.95 -54.03 -23.79
CA SER A 746 -28.41 -54.10 -23.67
C SER A 746 -28.89 -53.89 -22.23
N ALA A 747 -28.07 -54.25 -21.24
CA ALA A 747 -28.35 -54.01 -19.83
C ALA A 747 -27.07 -54.03 -18.98
N ILE A 748 -27.14 -53.45 -17.79
CA ILE A 748 -26.08 -53.45 -16.79
C ILE A 748 -26.67 -53.82 -15.43
N GLN A 749 -26.00 -54.70 -14.69
CA GLN A 749 -26.41 -55.14 -13.35
C GLN A 749 -25.23 -55.18 -12.39
N PRO A 750 -25.06 -54.18 -11.53
CA PRO A 750 -24.24 -54.32 -10.34
C PRO A 750 -24.84 -55.38 -9.41
N TYR A 751 -23.98 -56.11 -8.71
CA TYR A 751 -24.38 -57.22 -7.85
C TYR A 751 -23.41 -57.46 -6.69
N ALA A 752 -23.90 -58.23 -5.72
CA ALA A 752 -23.18 -58.86 -4.62
C ALA A 752 -23.54 -60.35 -4.56
N LEU A 753 -22.55 -61.21 -4.38
CA LEU A 753 -22.68 -62.66 -4.26
C LEU A 753 -22.15 -63.11 -2.90
N GLU A 754 -23.00 -63.76 -2.11
CA GLU A 754 -22.59 -64.43 -0.87
C GLU A 754 -21.85 -65.74 -1.17
N GLY A 755 -20.93 -66.13 -0.30
CA GLY A 755 -20.20 -67.41 -0.45
C GLY A 755 -21.02 -68.63 -0.04
N ALA A 756 -20.37 -69.78 0.01
CA ALA A 756 -21.00 -71.06 0.39
C ALA A 756 -21.76 -70.99 1.72
N GLY A 757 -21.29 -70.22 2.70
CA GLY A 757 -21.94 -70.02 4.00
C GLY A 757 -23.27 -69.24 3.94
N GLY A 758 -23.46 -68.40 2.92
CA GLY A 758 -24.71 -67.71 2.61
C GLY A 758 -25.56 -68.42 1.55
N GLY A 759 -25.19 -69.65 1.18
CA GLY A 759 -25.92 -70.44 0.19
C GLY A 759 -25.83 -69.91 -1.24
N TRP A 760 -24.76 -69.17 -1.58
CA TRP A 760 -24.57 -68.56 -2.90
C TRP A 760 -25.68 -67.57 -3.29
N ALA A 761 -26.25 -66.88 -2.31
CA ALA A 761 -27.29 -65.89 -2.54
C ALA A 761 -26.78 -64.72 -3.40
N TRP A 762 -27.51 -64.44 -4.48
CA TRP A 762 -27.22 -63.36 -5.43
C TRP A 762 -28.15 -62.18 -5.19
N THR A 763 -27.58 -61.01 -4.91
CA THR A 763 -28.32 -59.74 -4.82
C THR A 763 -27.84 -58.81 -5.91
N GLY A 764 -28.71 -58.40 -6.84
CA GLY A 764 -28.31 -57.51 -7.93
C GLY A 764 -29.41 -56.53 -8.34
N ASN A 765 -29.00 -55.44 -8.97
CA ASN A 765 -29.90 -54.39 -9.46
C ASN A 765 -29.78 -54.29 -10.99
N TRP A 766 -30.65 -55.02 -11.70
CA TRP A 766 -30.63 -55.08 -13.15
C TRP A 766 -31.26 -53.82 -13.76
N GLN A 767 -30.56 -53.17 -14.68
CA GLN A 767 -31.02 -51.99 -15.39
C GLN A 767 -30.90 -52.19 -16.90
N SER A 768 -32.03 -52.07 -17.60
CA SER A 768 -32.05 -51.93 -19.06
C SER A 768 -31.33 -50.65 -19.45
N THR A 769 -30.58 -50.65 -20.56
CA THR A 769 -29.96 -49.41 -21.07
C THR A 769 -30.99 -48.34 -21.45
N ALA A 770 -32.26 -48.70 -21.64
CA ALA A 770 -33.36 -47.73 -21.79
C ALA A 770 -33.59 -46.84 -20.54
N ASN A 771 -33.17 -47.29 -19.35
CA ASN A 771 -33.27 -46.54 -18.10
C ASN A 771 -31.97 -45.77 -17.77
N LEU A 772 -30.94 -45.90 -18.61
CA LEU A 772 -29.63 -45.33 -18.39
C LEU A 772 -29.30 -44.32 -19.49
N THR A 773 -28.42 -43.37 -19.20
CA THR A 773 -27.99 -42.35 -20.16
C THR A 773 -26.64 -42.74 -20.75
N PRO A 774 -26.56 -43.10 -22.05
CA PRO A 774 -25.28 -43.34 -22.72
C PRO A 774 -24.45 -42.05 -22.82
N ASN A 775 -23.12 -42.20 -22.89
CA ASN A 775 -22.14 -41.09 -22.85
C ASN A 775 -22.18 -40.25 -21.55
N ALA A 776 -22.85 -40.73 -20.50
CA ALA A 776 -22.89 -40.09 -19.19
C ALA A 776 -22.63 -41.13 -18.08
N TRP A 777 -22.25 -40.64 -16.90
CA TRP A 777 -22.12 -41.47 -15.71
C TRP A 777 -23.50 -41.79 -15.14
N ASN A 778 -23.72 -43.07 -14.83
CA ASN A 778 -24.94 -43.59 -14.26
C ASN A 778 -24.67 -44.15 -12.87
N THR A 779 -25.47 -43.77 -11.89
CA THR A 779 -25.35 -44.23 -10.52
C THR A 779 -26.33 -45.38 -10.27
N ILE A 780 -25.81 -46.55 -9.92
CA ILE A 780 -26.62 -47.75 -9.67
C ILE A 780 -26.19 -48.35 -8.34
N THR A 781 -27.16 -48.70 -7.50
CA THR A 781 -26.92 -49.17 -6.13
C THR A 781 -27.39 -50.60 -5.91
N VAL A 782 -26.72 -51.32 -5.01
CA VAL A 782 -27.09 -52.66 -4.55
C VAL A 782 -27.08 -52.66 -3.03
N THR A 783 -28.24 -52.87 -2.41
CA THR A 783 -28.35 -52.99 -0.95
C THR A 783 -28.23 -54.44 -0.54
N LEU A 784 -27.16 -54.79 0.19
CA LEU A 784 -27.01 -56.12 0.78
C LEU A 784 -28.14 -56.36 1.79
N PRO A 785 -28.72 -57.58 1.85
CA PRO A 785 -29.62 -57.96 2.92
C PRO A 785 -28.99 -57.73 4.29
N ALA A 786 -29.79 -57.32 5.29
CA ALA A 786 -29.31 -57.10 6.65
C ALA A 786 -28.77 -58.39 7.31
N ASN A 787 -29.21 -59.55 6.82
CA ASN A 787 -28.79 -60.88 7.25
C ASN A 787 -27.79 -61.55 6.30
N ALA A 788 -27.20 -60.83 5.35
CA ALA A 788 -26.20 -61.38 4.44
C ALA A 788 -24.99 -61.94 5.20
N VAL A 789 -24.50 -63.10 4.79
CA VAL A 789 -23.31 -63.74 5.37
C VAL A 789 -22.06 -63.08 4.77
N THR A 790 -21.21 -62.52 5.65
CA THR A 790 -19.95 -61.88 5.28
C THR A 790 -18.76 -62.70 5.80
N PRO A 791 -17.59 -62.69 5.12
CA PRO A 791 -17.29 -61.96 3.88
C PRO A 791 -18.06 -62.48 2.67
N LEU A 792 -18.40 -61.58 1.75
CA LEU A 792 -19.00 -61.96 0.46
C LEU A 792 -18.01 -62.78 -0.37
N ASP A 793 -18.51 -63.55 -1.32
CA ASP A 793 -17.67 -64.19 -2.33
C ASP A 793 -17.12 -63.16 -3.31
N GLN A 794 -17.99 -62.27 -3.81
CA GLN A 794 -17.62 -61.19 -4.72
C GLN A 794 -18.68 -60.09 -4.80
N ILE A 795 -18.26 -58.88 -5.20
CA ILE A 795 -19.13 -57.87 -5.79
C ILE A 795 -18.67 -57.60 -7.22
N GLY A 796 -19.58 -57.17 -8.09
CA GLY A 796 -19.20 -56.88 -9.45
C GLY A 796 -20.30 -56.18 -10.24
N VAL A 797 -20.02 -56.00 -11.53
CA VAL A 797 -20.94 -55.45 -12.52
C VAL A 797 -21.04 -56.45 -13.65
N GLN A 798 -22.26 -56.91 -13.93
CA GLN A 798 -22.58 -57.71 -15.10
C GLN A 798 -23.04 -56.80 -16.25
N PHE A 799 -22.42 -56.96 -17.41
CA PHE A 799 -22.76 -56.29 -18.66
C PHE A 799 -23.40 -57.31 -19.61
N PHE A 800 -24.61 -57.03 -20.05
CA PHE A 800 -25.32 -57.84 -21.05
C PHE A 800 -25.11 -57.22 -22.42
N THR A 801 -24.69 -58.03 -23.40
CA THR A 801 -24.50 -57.58 -24.79
C THR A 801 -25.58 -58.15 -25.71
N SER A 802 -26.01 -57.37 -26.70
CA SER A 802 -26.94 -57.79 -27.76
C SER A 802 -26.23 -58.33 -29.02
N GLY A 803 -24.90 -58.24 -29.08
CA GLY A 803 -24.10 -58.72 -30.21
C GLY A 803 -22.63 -58.32 -30.12
N ALA A 804 -21.90 -58.54 -31.21
CA ALA A 804 -20.48 -58.21 -31.35
C ALA A 804 -20.21 -56.71 -31.12
N TRP A 805 -19.20 -56.39 -30.31
CA TRP A 805 -18.81 -55.00 -30.05
C TRP A 805 -17.37 -54.89 -29.56
N THR A 806 -16.68 -53.86 -30.03
CA THR A 806 -15.37 -53.43 -29.55
C THR A 806 -15.48 -52.02 -29.00
N GLY A 807 -15.07 -51.82 -27.76
CA GLY A 807 -15.13 -50.53 -27.08
C GLY A 807 -14.85 -50.65 -25.60
N THR A 808 -14.99 -49.55 -24.87
CA THR A 808 -14.64 -49.49 -23.45
C THR A 808 -15.79 -48.90 -22.65
N CYS A 809 -16.20 -49.61 -21.60
CA CYS A 809 -17.03 -49.07 -20.52
C CYS A 809 -16.14 -48.69 -19.33
N TYR A 810 -16.64 -47.86 -18.43
CA TYR A 810 -15.88 -47.47 -17.24
C TYR A 810 -16.69 -47.70 -15.97
N VAL A 811 -16.01 -48.17 -14.93
CA VAL A 811 -16.53 -48.31 -13.57
C VAL A 811 -15.69 -47.41 -12.68
N ASP A 812 -16.34 -46.62 -11.84
CA ASP A 812 -15.65 -45.69 -10.94
C ASP A 812 -16.37 -45.56 -9.60
N THR A 813 -15.62 -45.05 -8.61
CA THR A 813 -16.11 -44.70 -7.27
C THR A 813 -17.06 -45.75 -6.69
N VAL A 814 -16.57 -46.98 -6.49
CA VAL A 814 -17.37 -48.08 -5.92
C VAL A 814 -17.17 -48.14 -4.42
N GLY A 815 -18.25 -47.91 -3.66
CA GLY A 815 -18.16 -47.80 -2.20
C GLY A 815 -19.49 -47.89 -1.45
N TRP A 816 -19.40 -47.91 -0.12
CA TRP A 816 -20.53 -48.06 0.82
C TRP A 816 -20.30 -47.33 2.15
#